data_AF-A0A1Y5I700-F1
#
_entry.id   AF-A0A1Y5I700-F1
#
_cell.length_a   1.000
_cell.length_b   1.000
_cell.length_c   1.000
_cell.angle_alpha   90.00
_cell.angle_beta   90.00
_cell.angle_gamma   90.00
#
_symmetry.space_group_name_H-M   'P 1'
#
loop_
_entity.id
_entity.type
_entity.pdbx_description
1 polymer ?
#
loop_
_entity_poly.entity_id
_entity_poly.type
_entity_poly.pdbx_seq_one_letter_code
_entity_poly.pdbx_strand_id
1 'polypeptide(L)'
;MATGESRTLYDAYAHCERDEERDDEVEDERERSHVSSSSYTLSTTSEFGTSTNGSIDQHVYVIISSDNGSCVTYAEKDDFGIARGRAEARDNASEPGDEVEGTLTRWSGDGRLYACARGDGRVYVCTRIGEIVWRANRASGGRGVAGCALALARGRDASEASTSYDLLSVNLKGAPLLTRARITLDREQNARESAAEDSMSLAKKLKWADGAEWVERERTLVVVGLGRSSTGSLITTWKYDHTDDFTNLRCARVIDCGGDVVPRRSLFRSPRRARLAVRLMDGSLSVATTSVNGSLSTFIASNDGDEVIKRIESRSDVVSAAWWSQTSLAVATKDGTLTVKTFPDDINVLGDEPESFDSIHDLVSAPKFVDGVERGRLLLLERTGRGGWRLISINERTSLEMLNSRMDSEEWGVALTLARQHGLNTDIVYKTRWVRSRVTTEGITDWLSRISDRAWVAVQCLTACAETYEIQRHVLVYGLKESDAQAKKARQQKSDTGDEPEWSWWVKVRIALLAALDRADTVREITGGGFSAQLYSILLHSPIHEAALNAAYTNDMTTLGVIVKRHAFGVSGVVFDVLSALPETADVASYENLLPWSEHYVNRDGPAQVAGRRARDWAESTRFLQHILELNETRARDDAHAAGISLEVAQLLDDLVSREWLLTATEELCKLKSNGSFARPSAQEMETWAIQRSCEMDNFMGSLGSARDLLDSASRGLRTSTLRECAIVSSILESAVRVIFDLDSGRMCQMSLEEYFESDAFEKLSVMLSMVTSENMAQLLPGPVRDLLNHVRVSSEEGPEIVREMLQRWILGAMET
;
A
#
# COMPACT_ATOMS: atom_id res chain seq x y z
N MET A 1 37.12 -3.94 -16.61
CA MET A 1 37.71 -2.59 -16.75
C MET A 1 36.72 -1.72 -17.50
N ALA A 2 35.89 -1.01 -16.75
CA ALA A 2 35.13 0.14 -17.22
C ALA A 2 34.94 0.98 -15.95
N THR A 3 35.67 2.08 -15.88
CA THR A 3 35.66 3.07 -14.80
C THR A 3 34.30 3.77 -14.81
N GLY A 4 33.42 3.36 -13.91
CA GLY A 4 32.14 4.03 -13.67
C GLY A 4 32.39 5.31 -12.91
N GLU A 5 32.45 6.43 -13.62
CA GLU A 5 32.45 7.77 -13.04
C GLU A 5 31.13 7.97 -12.29
N SER A 6 31.21 8.07 -10.97
CA SER A 6 30.11 8.43 -10.09
C SER A 6 29.80 9.92 -10.26
N ARG A 7 29.03 10.28 -11.30
CA ARG A 7 28.35 11.57 -11.35
C ARG A 7 27.20 11.54 -10.34
N THR A 8 27.32 12.37 -9.32
CA THR A 8 26.37 12.46 -8.22
C THR A 8 25.12 13.22 -8.66
N LEU A 9 23.96 12.63 -8.38
CA LEU A 9 22.61 12.95 -8.87
C LEU A 9 22.04 14.35 -8.52
N TYR A 10 22.83 15.24 -7.95
CA TYR A 10 22.33 16.50 -7.40
C TYR A 10 22.07 17.58 -8.48
N ASP A 11 22.76 17.53 -9.62
CA ASP A 11 22.61 18.52 -10.70
C ASP A 11 21.19 18.61 -11.29
N ALA A 12 20.35 17.58 -11.10
CA ALA A 12 18.97 17.57 -11.57
C ALA A 12 18.03 18.50 -10.77
N TYR A 13 18.42 18.92 -9.56
CA TYR A 13 17.58 19.73 -8.68
C TYR A 13 17.66 21.23 -8.97
N ALA A 14 18.82 21.74 -9.40
CA ALA A 14 19.04 23.18 -9.62
C ALA A 14 18.38 23.71 -10.90
N HIS A 15 18.06 22.84 -11.86
CA HIS A 15 17.57 23.24 -13.18
C HIS A 15 16.04 23.22 -13.35
N CYS A 16 15.26 22.79 -12.35
CA CYS A 16 13.80 22.73 -12.46
C CYS A 16 13.05 23.93 -11.84
N GLU A 17 13.73 24.84 -11.13
CA GLU A 17 13.12 26.02 -10.48
C GLU A 17 13.43 27.36 -11.15
N ARG A 18 14.00 27.37 -12.36
CA ARG A 18 14.25 28.61 -13.11
C ARG A 18 13.76 28.51 -14.55
N ASP A 19 12.46 28.40 -14.74
CA ASP A 19 11.80 28.76 -16.00
C ASP A 19 10.33 29.04 -15.70
N GLU A 20 10.02 30.28 -15.28
CA GLU A 20 8.72 30.93 -15.47
C GLU A 20 8.84 32.39 -14.99
N GLU A 21 9.04 33.32 -15.93
CA GLU A 21 8.50 34.70 -15.93
C GLU A 21 9.03 35.47 -17.17
N ARG A 22 8.33 35.29 -18.28
CA ARG A 22 8.23 36.26 -19.38
C ARG A 22 6.86 36.09 -20.02
N ASP A 23 5.94 37.01 -19.72
CA ASP A 23 5.42 37.95 -20.72
C ASP A 23 4.27 38.81 -20.14
N ASP A 24 4.44 40.12 -20.36
CA ASP A 24 3.49 41.16 -20.72
C ASP A 24 2.39 41.70 -19.77
N GLU A 25 2.53 43.01 -19.58
CA GLU A 25 1.62 44.01 -19.03
C GLU A 25 0.27 44.07 -19.76
N VAL A 26 -0.85 44.25 -19.05
CA VAL A 26 -1.95 45.22 -19.35
C VAL A 26 -2.85 45.44 -18.11
N GLU A 27 -2.88 46.70 -17.67
CA GLU A 27 -3.93 47.58 -17.08
C GLU A 27 -5.12 47.10 -16.22
N ASP A 28 -5.23 47.80 -15.07
CA ASP A 28 -6.41 48.41 -14.40
C ASP A 28 -7.70 47.62 -14.13
N GLU A 29 -8.08 47.50 -12.84
CA GLU A 29 -9.10 48.39 -12.23
C GLU A 29 -9.22 48.19 -10.70
N ARG A 30 -9.68 49.27 -10.06
CA ARG A 30 -9.83 49.46 -8.61
C ARG A 30 -11.04 48.72 -8.05
N GLU A 31 -10.94 48.18 -6.84
CA GLU A 31 -11.95 48.40 -5.80
C GLU A 31 -11.45 48.10 -4.38
N ARG A 32 -11.75 49.02 -3.46
CA ARG A 32 -11.45 48.95 -2.03
C ARG A 32 -12.60 48.26 -1.30
N SER A 33 -12.30 47.32 -0.40
CA SER A 33 -13.04 47.21 0.86
C SER A 33 -12.20 46.56 1.96
N HIS A 34 -12.27 47.16 3.14
CA HIS A 34 -11.74 46.66 4.40
C HIS A 34 -12.51 45.41 4.84
N VAL A 35 -11.84 44.47 5.55
CA VAL A 35 -12.19 44.01 6.92
C VAL A 35 -11.45 42.70 7.28
N SER A 36 -10.95 42.70 8.53
CA SER A 36 -10.58 41.58 9.41
C SER A 36 -9.50 40.58 9.02
N SER A 37 -8.41 40.66 9.79
CA SER A 37 -7.57 39.55 10.20
C SER A 37 -8.37 38.37 10.77
N SER A 38 -8.24 37.20 10.15
CA SER A 38 -8.53 35.91 10.79
C SER A 38 -7.50 34.88 10.35
N SER A 39 -6.78 34.37 11.35
CA SER A 39 -5.90 33.22 11.32
C SER A 39 -6.55 32.01 10.64
N TYR A 40 -5.89 31.48 9.60
CA TYR A 40 -6.08 30.10 9.16
C TYR A 40 -4.72 29.40 9.11
N THR A 41 -4.50 28.58 10.14
CA THR A 41 -3.50 27.53 10.21
C THR A 41 -3.88 26.41 9.24
N LEU A 42 -3.05 26.17 8.22
CA LEU A 42 -3.09 24.95 7.42
C LEU A 42 -1.91 24.09 7.82
N SER A 43 -2.22 23.11 8.69
CA SER A 43 -1.36 22.00 9.06
C SER A 43 -1.33 20.99 7.92
N THR A 44 -0.18 20.81 7.27
CA THR A 44 0.10 19.62 6.46
C THR A 44 0.88 18.60 7.28
N THR A 45 0.14 17.61 7.74
CA THR A 45 0.59 16.34 8.31
C THR A 45 0.89 15.37 7.16
N SER A 46 2.14 14.95 7.01
CA SER A 46 2.52 13.76 6.27
C SER A 46 2.97 12.70 7.28
N GLU A 47 2.15 11.67 7.44
CA GLU A 47 2.45 10.43 8.16
C GLU A 47 3.53 9.65 7.41
N PHE A 48 4.54 9.12 8.11
CA PHE A 48 5.42 8.09 7.56
C PHE A 48 5.39 6.89 8.50
N GLY A 49 4.96 5.77 7.93
CA GLY A 49 4.67 4.52 8.62
C GLY A 49 5.89 3.83 9.22
N THR A 50 5.62 3.15 10.32
CA THR A 50 6.54 2.33 11.11
C THR A 50 6.53 0.87 10.70
N SER A 51 7.71 0.26 10.92
CA SER A 51 7.98 -1.15 11.23
C SER A 51 8.37 -2.09 10.08
N THR A 52 9.58 -2.64 10.20
CA THR A 52 9.78 -4.08 10.39
C THR A 52 11.01 -4.32 11.26
N ASN A 53 10.95 -5.42 12.02
CA ASN A 53 11.78 -5.75 13.17
C ASN A 53 13.28 -5.89 12.89
N GLY A 54 14.11 -5.47 13.86
CA GLY A 54 15.37 -6.13 14.17
C GLY A 54 16.64 -5.31 14.01
N SER A 55 16.81 -4.24 14.79
CA SER A 55 18.09 -3.79 15.40
C SER A 55 17.91 -2.35 15.89
N ILE A 56 18.00 -2.16 17.21
CA ILE A 56 18.04 -0.89 17.96
C ILE A 56 18.07 0.35 17.07
N ASP A 57 16.90 1.00 16.93
CA ASP A 57 16.70 2.24 16.19
C ASP A 57 17.69 3.32 16.64
N GLN A 58 18.50 3.79 15.71
CA GLN A 58 19.33 4.99 15.87
C GLN A 58 18.44 6.23 15.81
N HIS A 59 17.71 6.51 16.90
CA HIS A 59 17.09 7.82 17.08
C HIS A 59 18.20 8.88 17.14
N VAL A 60 18.19 9.83 16.21
CA VAL A 60 19.18 10.91 16.18
C VAL A 60 18.61 12.13 16.88
N TYR A 61 19.20 12.49 18.02
CA TYR A 61 18.77 13.63 18.83
C TYR A 61 19.65 14.84 18.55
N VAL A 62 19.05 15.99 18.19
CA VAL A 62 19.79 17.23 17.95
C VAL A 62 19.67 18.16 19.14
N ILE A 63 20.80 18.73 19.58
CA ILE A 63 20.85 19.68 20.69
C ILE A 63 21.23 21.05 20.16
N ILE A 64 20.35 22.04 20.32
CA ILE A 64 20.66 23.44 20.03
C ILE A 64 21.13 24.09 21.32
N SER A 65 22.42 24.46 21.40
CA SER A 65 22.89 25.37 22.45
C SER A 65 22.62 26.80 22.02
N SER A 66 21.84 27.54 22.80
CA SER A 66 21.85 29.01 22.70
C SER A 66 23.19 29.57 23.19
N ASP A 67 23.51 30.80 22.80
CA ASP A 67 24.68 31.54 23.25
C ASP A 67 24.71 31.73 24.79
N ASN A 68 23.56 31.52 25.44
CA ASN A 68 23.37 31.65 26.89
C ASN A 68 23.54 30.31 27.63
N GLY A 69 23.83 29.22 26.91
CA GLY A 69 24.06 27.88 27.47
C GLY A 69 22.78 27.11 27.80
N SER A 70 21.64 27.44 27.19
CA SER A 70 20.45 26.58 27.21
C SER A 70 20.51 25.57 26.07
N CYS A 71 20.32 24.29 26.37
CA CYS A 71 20.34 23.19 25.41
C CYS A 71 18.92 22.66 25.19
N VAL A 72 18.44 22.67 23.95
CA VAL A 72 17.14 22.09 23.57
C VAL A 72 17.36 20.84 22.76
N THR A 73 16.78 19.72 23.19
CA THR A 73 16.80 18.44 22.49
C THR A 73 15.59 18.26 21.58
N TYR A 74 15.78 17.68 20.41
CA TYR A 74 14.69 17.26 19.52
C TYR A 74 14.73 15.75 19.29
N ALA A 75 13.62 15.06 19.57
CA ALA A 75 13.44 13.63 19.27
C ALA A 75 12.46 13.40 18.11
N GLU A 76 11.41 14.21 17.99
CA GLU A 76 10.36 14.12 16.95
C GLU A 76 9.51 15.41 16.87
N LYS A 77 8.58 15.49 15.91
CA LYS A 77 7.80 16.69 15.51
C LYS A 77 7.05 17.38 16.67
N ASP A 78 6.77 16.66 17.76
CA ASP A 78 5.96 17.13 18.89
C ASP A 78 6.75 17.90 19.97
N ASP A 79 8.09 17.90 19.94
CA ASP A 79 8.92 18.59 20.95
C ASP A 79 9.05 20.12 20.71
N PHE A 80 8.60 20.61 19.55
CA PHE A 80 8.75 22.04 19.20
C PHE A 80 7.93 22.96 20.13
N GLY A 81 6.76 22.49 20.59
CA GLY A 81 5.85 23.27 21.44
C GLY A 81 6.33 23.43 22.89
N ILE A 82 7.04 22.42 23.42
CA ILE A 82 7.44 22.39 24.83
C ILE A 82 8.76 23.15 25.06
N ALA A 83 9.66 23.15 24.06
CA ALA A 83 10.95 23.86 24.12
C ALA A 83 10.82 25.39 24.14
N ARG A 84 9.88 25.94 23.37
CA ARG A 84 9.66 27.39 23.27
C ARG A 84 9.27 28.00 24.63
N GLY A 85 8.48 27.28 25.44
CA GLY A 85 8.06 27.74 26.77
C GLY A 85 9.15 27.73 27.85
N ARG A 86 10.24 26.96 27.68
CA ARG A 86 11.34 26.90 28.67
C ARG A 86 12.54 27.78 28.34
N ALA A 87 12.73 28.13 27.07
CA ALA A 87 13.77 29.09 26.67
C ALA A 87 13.41 30.53 27.09
N GLU A 88 12.14 30.93 26.96
CA GLU A 88 11.65 32.27 27.34
C GLU A 88 11.60 32.48 28.87
N ALA A 89 11.63 31.40 29.67
CA ALA A 89 11.50 31.49 31.13
C ALA A 89 12.81 31.74 31.91
N ARG A 90 13.96 31.90 31.23
CA ARG A 90 15.27 32.07 31.89
C ARG A 90 16.06 33.32 31.49
N ASP A 91 15.44 34.26 30.79
CA ASP A 91 16.06 35.53 30.36
C ASP A 91 16.22 36.60 31.46
N ASN A 92 15.96 36.27 32.74
CA ASN A 92 16.03 37.27 33.83
C ASN A 92 17.27 37.16 34.74
N ALA A 93 18.34 36.46 34.34
CA ALA A 93 19.54 36.42 35.17
C ALA A 93 20.85 36.16 34.39
N SER A 94 21.34 37.14 33.63
CA SER A 94 22.79 37.34 33.43
C SER A 94 23.07 38.71 32.84
N GLU A 95 24.06 39.42 33.37
CA GLU A 95 24.57 40.68 32.81
C GLU A 95 25.24 40.45 31.44
N PRO A 96 25.14 41.41 30.50
CA PRO A 96 25.76 41.32 29.18
C PRO A 96 27.23 41.72 29.29
N GLY A 97 28.13 40.73 29.32
CA GLY A 97 29.56 40.98 29.43
C GLY A 97 30.37 39.70 29.37
N ASP A 98 30.63 39.26 28.14
CA ASP A 98 31.53 38.20 27.66
C ASP A 98 30.76 37.13 26.88
N GLU A 99 30.90 37.15 25.54
CA GLU A 99 30.48 36.04 24.68
C GLU A 99 31.13 34.75 25.18
N VAL A 100 30.38 33.89 25.87
CA VAL A 100 30.91 32.64 26.40
C VAL A 100 31.13 31.69 25.22
N GLU A 101 32.36 31.68 24.69
CA GLU A 101 32.79 30.84 23.57
C GLU A 101 32.42 29.35 23.77
N GLY A 102 31.49 28.88 22.93
CA GLY A 102 31.30 27.49 22.56
C GLY A 102 30.72 26.58 23.64
N THR A 103 29.62 25.93 23.34
CA THR A 103 29.14 24.76 24.09
C THR A 103 29.48 23.51 23.26
N LEU A 104 30.09 22.50 23.88
CA LEU A 104 30.23 21.17 23.26
C LEU A 104 29.15 20.26 23.83
N THR A 105 28.45 19.54 22.96
CA THR A 105 27.44 18.57 23.36
C THR A 105 27.76 17.21 22.75
N ARG A 106 27.58 16.13 23.52
CA ARG A 106 27.79 14.75 23.07
C ARG A 106 26.80 13.78 23.70
N TRP A 107 26.12 13.00 22.87
CA TRP A 107 25.18 11.95 23.29
C TRP A 107 25.89 10.69 23.76
N SER A 108 25.22 9.92 24.61
CA SER A 108 25.49 8.50 24.79
C SER A 108 24.98 7.71 23.59
N GLY A 109 25.55 6.53 23.34
CA GLY A 109 25.29 5.76 22.11
C GLY A 109 23.93 5.11 22.05
N ASP A 110 23.22 5.07 23.17
CA ASP A 110 21.82 4.67 23.27
C ASP A 110 20.85 5.86 23.24
N GLY A 111 21.36 7.10 23.14
CA GLY A 111 20.56 8.31 23.04
C GLY A 111 19.76 8.68 24.30
N ARG A 112 20.07 8.09 25.48
CA ARG A 112 19.32 8.38 26.71
C ARG A 112 19.82 9.60 27.48
N LEU A 113 21.12 9.87 27.40
CA LEU A 113 21.78 10.98 28.08
C LEU A 113 22.65 11.77 27.10
N TYR A 114 22.87 13.05 27.40
CA TYR A 114 23.89 13.84 26.73
C TYR A 114 24.74 14.63 27.73
N ALA A 115 26.03 14.76 27.42
CA ALA A 115 26.96 15.63 28.11
C ALA A 115 27.03 16.98 27.41
N CYS A 116 27.14 18.05 28.19
CA CYS A 116 27.26 19.42 27.72
C CYS A 116 28.40 20.12 28.48
N ALA A 117 29.40 20.65 27.77
CA ALA A 117 30.53 21.39 28.34
C ALA A 117 30.56 22.84 27.84
N ARG A 118 30.41 23.78 28.77
CA ARG A 118 30.47 25.22 28.51
C ARG A 118 31.92 25.73 28.47
N GLY A 119 32.14 26.86 27.79
CA GLY A 119 33.45 27.52 27.70
C GLY A 119 34.07 27.88 29.06
N ASP A 120 33.24 28.11 30.09
CA ASP A 120 33.66 28.37 31.48
C ASP A 120 34.22 27.13 32.22
N GLY A 121 34.17 25.95 31.58
CA GLY A 121 34.66 24.68 32.12
C GLY A 121 33.63 23.89 32.93
N ARG A 122 32.38 24.35 33.02
CA ARG A 122 31.28 23.57 33.62
C ARG A 122 30.82 22.47 32.67
N VAL A 123 30.61 21.28 33.23
CA VAL A 123 30.10 20.12 32.50
C VAL A 123 28.81 19.65 33.15
N TYR A 124 27.79 19.41 32.32
CA TYR A 124 26.49 18.90 32.72
C TYR A 124 26.24 17.58 32.00
N VAL A 125 25.50 16.69 32.64
CA VAL A 125 24.87 15.56 31.96
C VAL A 125 23.38 15.70 32.14
N CYS A 126 22.67 15.55 31.03
CA CYS A 126 21.25 15.78 30.94
C CYS A 126 20.55 14.55 30.37
N THR A 127 19.31 14.31 30.77
CA THR A 127 18.42 13.36 30.10
C THR A 127 18.02 13.89 28.73
N ARG A 128 17.42 13.01 27.92
CA ARG A 128 16.89 13.39 26.61
C ARG A 128 15.89 14.55 26.64
N ILE A 129 15.14 14.73 27.72
CA ILE A 129 14.17 15.82 27.90
C ILE A 129 14.80 17.11 28.47
N GLY A 130 16.14 17.17 28.55
CA GLY A 130 16.89 18.35 28.99
C GLY A 130 16.97 18.52 30.51
N GLU A 131 16.61 17.51 31.29
CA GLU A 131 16.77 17.55 32.75
C GLU A 131 18.21 17.27 33.13
N ILE A 132 18.81 18.16 33.92
CA ILE A 132 20.20 18.00 34.38
C ILE A 132 20.23 16.92 35.46
N VAL A 133 20.83 15.78 35.13
CA VAL A 133 21.01 14.63 36.03
C VAL A 133 22.33 14.67 36.78
N TRP A 134 23.32 15.37 36.24
CA TRP A 134 24.62 15.54 36.89
C TRP A 134 25.25 16.87 36.49
N ARG A 135 26.04 17.45 37.41
CA ARG A 135 26.76 18.72 37.18
C ARG A 135 28.13 18.69 37.86
N ALA A 136 29.19 18.93 37.09
CA ALA A 136 30.50 19.28 37.64
C ALA A 136 30.59 20.79 37.80
N ASN A 137 30.50 21.25 39.05
CA ASN A 137 30.76 22.64 39.38
C ASN A 137 32.24 22.81 39.74
N ARG A 138 33.11 22.90 38.73
CA ARG A 138 34.55 23.18 38.93
C ARG A 138 34.76 24.65 39.31
N ALA A 139 34.25 25.04 40.48
CA ALA A 139 34.18 26.42 40.96
C ALA A 139 35.49 26.98 41.57
N SER A 140 36.64 26.34 41.36
CA SER A 140 37.93 26.89 41.79
C SER A 140 39.05 26.57 40.79
N GLY A 141 39.12 27.31 39.69
CA GLY A 141 40.31 27.34 38.83
C GLY A 141 40.12 27.44 37.31
N GLY A 142 38.88 27.60 36.79
CA GLY A 142 38.64 27.95 35.39
C GLY A 142 39.36 27.07 34.36
N ARG A 143 39.28 25.74 34.50
CA ARG A 143 39.87 24.80 33.53
C ARG A 143 38.86 24.55 32.42
N GLY A 144 39.05 25.17 31.26
CA GLY A 144 38.28 24.84 30.05
C GLY A 144 38.44 23.37 29.66
N VAL A 145 37.42 22.79 29.02
CA VAL A 145 37.36 21.37 28.62
C VAL A 145 37.60 21.24 27.12
N ALA A 146 38.55 20.38 26.74
CA ALA A 146 38.95 20.13 25.35
C ALA A 146 37.92 19.28 24.62
N GLY A 147 37.25 18.42 25.36
CA GLY A 147 36.13 17.60 24.92
C GLY A 147 35.54 16.83 26.09
N CYS A 148 34.27 16.45 25.96
CA CYS A 148 33.56 15.57 26.89
C CYS A 148 32.72 14.56 26.10
N ALA A 149 32.52 13.36 26.64
CA ALA A 149 31.67 12.34 26.04
C ALA A 149 31.11 11.39 27.09
N LEU A 150 29.98 10.74 26.77
CA LEU A 150 29.41 9.67 27.56
C LEU A 150 29.73 8.34 26.91
N ALA A 151 30.30 7.41 27.67
CA ALA A 151 30.55 6.06 27.24
C ALA A 151 29.60 5.11 27.97
N LEU A 152 28.81 4.33 27.23
CA LEU A 152 28.03 3.23 27.81
C LEU A 152 28.94 2.18 28.45
N ALA A 153 28.76 1.90 29.73
CA ALA A 153 29.41 0.77 30.38
C ALA A 153 28.75 -0.54 29.91
N ARG A 154 29.53 -1.56 29.50
CA ARG A 154 28.96 -2.92 29.39
C ARG A 154 29.07 -3.56 30.77
N GLY A 155 27.92 -3.89 31.37
CA GLY A 155 27.91 -4.74 32.56
C GLY A 155 28.34 -6.17 32.22
N ARG A 156 29.03 -6.84 33.15
CA ARG A 156 28.74 -8.25 33.40
C ARG A 156 27.35 -8.28 34.03
N ASP A 157 26.52 -9.21 33.58
CA ASP A 157 25.15 -9.48 34.05
C ASP A 157 24.04 -8.71 33.32
N ALA A 158 23.43 -9.40 32.37
CA ALA A 158 22.23 -8.99 31.63
C ALA A 158 20.94 -9.04 32.50
N SER A 159 21.05 -9.03 33.83
CA SER A 159 19.93 -9.18 34.77
C SER A 159 19.64 -7.95 35.64
N GLU A 160 20.39 -6.85 35.53
CA GLU A 160 20.16 -5.66 36.36
C GLU A 160 19.44 -4.52 35.63
N ALA A 161 18.43 -3.96 36.30
CA ALA A 161 17.50 -2.95 35.82
C ALA A 161 18.07 -1.51 35.76
N SER A 162 19.39 -1.35 35.70
CA SER A 162 20.06 -0.03 35.69
C SER A 162 21.11 0.06 34.58
N THR A 163 21.23 1.23 33.94
CA THR A 163 22.22 1.47 32.87
C THR A 163 23.26 2.45 33.38
N SER A 164 24.54 2.11 33.26
CA SER A 164 25.64 2.98 33.71
C SER A 164 26.41 3.59 32.54
N TYR A 165 26.82 4.84 32.74
CA TYR A 165 27.51 5.69 31.78
C TYR A 165 28.75 6.27 32.44
N ASP A 166 29.86 6.23 31.73
CA ASP A 166 31.10 6.88 32.15
C ASP A 166 31.24 8.20 31.39
N LEU A 167 31.13 9.33 32.10
CA LEU A 167 31.41 10.66 31.57
C LEU A 167 32.92 10.88 31.53
N LEU A 168 33.46 10.91 30.32
CA LEU A 168 34.87 11.18 30.03
C LEU A 168 35.04 12.67 29.71
N SER A 169 35.98 13.35 30.36
CA SER A 169 36.30 14.76 30.08
C SER A 169 37.80 15.04 30.09
N VAL A 170 38.26 15.84 29.12
CA VAL A 170 39.68 16.21 28.95
C VAL A 170 39.85 17.71 29.18
N ASN A 171 40.84 18.15 29.95
CA ASN A 171 41.11 19.59 30.19
C ASN A 171 41.99 20.24 29.09
N LEU A 172 41.73 21.54 28.83
CA LEU A 172 42.53 22.40 27.94
C LEU A 172 43.76 23.00 28.65
N LYS A 173 43.64 23.31 29.96
CA LYS A 173 44.67 24.07 30.70
C LYS A 173 45.53 23.15 31.57
N GLY A 174 46.85 23.23 31.38
CA GLY A 174 47.85 22.45 32.12
C GLY A 174 48.15 21.09 31.48
N ALA A 175 48.76 20.18 32.25
CA ALA A 175 48.98 18.81 31.80
C ALA A 175 47.62 18.14 31.49
N PRO A 176 47.45 17.49 30.32
CA PRO A 176 46.18 16.92 29.93
C PRO A 176 45.84 15.74 30.87
N LEU A 177 44.66 15.81 31.45
CA LEU A 177 44.09 14.95 32.47
C LEU A 177 42.70 14.53 31.96
N LEU A 178 42.53 13.23 31.79
CA LEU A 178 41.25 12.61 31.50
C LEU A 178 40.58 12.26 32.83
N THR A 179 39.40 12.79 33.06
CA THR A 179 38.57 12.50 34.24
C THR A 179 37.36 11.68 33.86
N ARG A 180 37.05 10.64 34.64
CA ARG A 180 35.84 9.81 34.54
C ARG A 180 34.94 10.06 35.73
N ALA A 181 33.68 10.36 35.47
CA ALA A 181 32.61 10.31 36.46
C ALA A 181 31.59 9.24 36.03
N ARG A 182 31.20 8.35 36.95
CA ARG A 182 30.22 7.30 36.66
C ARG A 182 28.81 7.72 37.06
N ILE A 183 27.90 7.62 36.10
CA ILE A 183 26.51 8.04 36.21
C ILE A 183 25.65 6.81 35.96
N THR A 184 24.81 6.42 36.92
CA THR A 184 23.90 5.29 36.77
C THR A 184 22.47 5.79 36.69
N LEU A 185 21.73 5.40 35.65
CA LEU A 185 20.30 5.63 35.53
C LEU A 185 19.53 4.40 36.01
N ASP A 186 18.55 4.62 36.89
CA ASP A 186 17.56 3.60 37.24
C ASP A 186 16.40 3.54 36.22
N ARG A 187 15.45 2.62 36.42
CA ARG A 187 14.28 2.43 35.55
C ARG A 187 13.41 3.68 35.41
N GLU A 188 13.43 4.57 36.39
CA GLU A 188 12.64 5.82 36.40
C GLU A 188 13.44 7.00 35.84
N GLN A 189 14.62 6.75 35.25
CA GLN A 189 15.56 7.75 34.75
C GLN A 189 16.12 8.69 35.83
N ASN A 190 16.00 8.30 37.11
CA ASN A 190 16.66 9.04 38.17
C ASN A 190 18.14 8.66 38.17
N ALA A 191 19.00 9.67 38.04
CA ALA A 191 20.44 9.44 38.11
C ALA A 191 20.91 9.28 39.55
N ARG A 192 21.65 8.21 39.80
CA ARG A 192 22.45 8.03 41.02
C ARG A 192 23.92 8.20 40.66
N GLU A 193 24.55 9.17 41.30
CA GLU A 193 25.99 9.39 41.20
C GLU A 193 26.74 8.32 42.00
N SER A 194 27.74 7.69 41.38
CA SER A 194 28.73 6.89 42.10
C SER A 194 29.92 7.79 42.43
N ALA A 195 30.23 7.95 43.72
CA ALA A 195 31.10 8.98 44.29
C ALA A 195 32.62 8.84 43.99
N ALA A 196 33.02 8.13 42.93
CA ALA A 196 34.42 7.98 42.54
C ALA A 196 34.71 8.72 41.22
N GLU A 197 35.38 9.88 41.30
CA GLU A 197 36.02 10.52 40.15
C GLU A 197 37.42 9.92 39.98
N ASP A 198 37.60 9.11 38.93
CA ASP A 198 38.92 8.63 38.56
C ASP A 198 39.59 9.62 37.60
N SER A 199 40.91 9.75 37.72
CA SER A 199 41.68 10.62 36.82
C SER A 199 42.94 9.94 36.32
N MET A 200 43.21 10.13 35.03
CA MET A 200 44.42 9.65 34.37
C MET A 200 45.12 10.80 33.66
N SER A 201 46.43 10.92 33.84
CA SER A 201 47.22 11.88 33.08
C SER A 201 47.55 11.36 31.68
N LEU A 202 47.09 12.08 30.65
CA LEU A 202 47.51 11.91 29.25
C LEU A 202 48.89 12.55 29.00
N ALA A 203 49.46 13.18 30.02
CA ALA A 203 50.69 13.97 29.91
C ALA A 203 51.95 13.14 29.67
N LYS A 204 51.85 11.81 29.62
CA LYS A 204 52.94 10.93 29.17
C LYS A 204 53.31 11.18 27.70
N LYS A 205 52.37 11.65 26.87
CA LYS A 205 52.58 11.92 25.44
C LYS A 205 52.34 13.38 25.06
N LEU A 206 51.29 13.99 25.62
CA LEU A 206 50.86 15.35 25.30
C LEU A 206 51.33 16.37 26.36
N LYS A 207 51.70 17.58 25.94
CA LYS A 207 51.99 18.70 26.83
C LYS A 207 50.70 19.40 27.29
N TRP A 208 49.72 19.47 26.41
CA TRP A 208 48.40 20.11 26.57
C TRP A 208 47.45 19.54 25.49
N ALA A 209 46.14 19.73 25.61
CA ALA A 209 45.15 19.29 24.61
C ALA A 209 44.48 20.51 23.95
N ASP A 210 44.27 20.43 22.65
CA ASP A 210 43.57 21.45 21.84
C ASP A 210 42.13 21.01 21.52
N GLY A 211 41.87 19.70 21.38
CA GLY A 211 40.53 19.14 21.20
C GLY A 211 40.48 17.65 21.53
N ALA A 212 39.29 17.14 21.86
CA ALA A 212 39.07 15.72 22.05
C ALA A 212 37.70 15.27 21.55
N GLU A 213 37.63 14.08 20.95
CA GLU A 213 36.40 13.48 20.46
C GLU A 213 36.35 11.97 20.73
N TRP A 214 35.16 11.49 21.04
CA TRP A 214 34.89 10.11 21.41
C TRP A 214 34.19 9.37 20.28
N VAL A 215 34.75 8.24 19.87
CA VAL A 215 34.15 7.32 18.92
C VAL A 215 33.61 6.13 19.69
N GLU A 216 32.32 6.18 20.02
CA GLU A 216 31.72 5.23 20.96
C GLU A 216 31.67 3.79 20.46
N ARG A 217 31.32 3.58 19.18
CA ARG A 217 31.29 2.25 18.56
C ARG A 217 32.62 1.51 18.75
N GLU A 218 33.72 2.21 18.55
CA GLU A 218 35.10 1.70 18.67
C GLU A 218 35.70 1.91 20.07
N ARG A 219 34.94 2.51 21.00
CA ARG A 219 35.36 2.84 22.37
C ARG A 219 36.72 3.53 22.43
N THR A 220 36.93 4.45 21.51
CA THR A 220 38.21 5.08 21.30
C THR A 220 38.08 6.59 21.51
N LEU A 221 38.89 7.12 22.41
CA LEU A 221 39.06 8.56 22.60
C LEU A 221 40.19 9.04 21.70
N VAL A 222 39.90 10.04 20.87
CA VAL A 222 40.89 10.71 20.03
C VAL A 222 41.16 12.09 20.60
N VAL A 223 42.42 12.37 20.90
CA VAL A 223 42.85 13.65 21.48
C VAL A 223 43.89 14.28 20.57
N VAL A 224 43.65 15.53 20.19
CA VAL A 224 44.57 16.36 19.41
C VAL A 224 45.18 17.41 20.32
N GLY A 225 46.50 17.54 20.31
CA GLY A 225 47.22 18.52 21.13
C GLY A 225 48.71 18.54 20.84
N LEU A 226 49.49 19.39 21.50
CA LEU A 226 50.96 19.40 21.28
C LEU A 226 51.65 18.26 22.04
N GLY A 227 52.58 17.59 21.38
CA GLY A 227 53.47 16.62 22.03
C GLY A 227 54.48 17.25 22.97
N ARG A 228 55.05 16.45 23.87
CA ARG A 228 56.18 16.90 24.73
C ARG A 228 57.51 16.94 23.99
N SER A 229 57.70 16.03 23.02
CA SER A 229 58.93 15.85 22.24
C SER A 229 58.80 16.34 20.79
N SER A 230 57.60 16.71 20.34
CA SER A 230 57.35 17.21 18.99
C SER A 230 57.28 18.75 18.96
N THR A 231 57.66 19.32 17.82
CA THR A 231 57.47 20.76 17.55
C THR A 231 56.06 21.10 17.10
N GLY A 232 55.28 20.12 16.65
CA GLY A 232 53.89 20.26 16.16
C GLY A 232 52.86 19.44 16.95
N SER A 233 51.61 19.52 16.51
CA SER A 233 50.49 18.78 17.11
C SER A 233 50.62 17.27 16.87
N LEU A 234 50.13 16.49 17.82
CA LEU A 234 49.97 15.04 17.77
C LEU A 234 48.49 14.68 17.84
N ILE A 235 48.10 13.63 17.13
CA ILE A 235 46.84 12.92 17.31
C ILE A 235 47.14 11.65 18.11
N THR A 236 46.51 11.51 19.27
CA THR A 236 46.64 10.32 20.11
C THR A 236 45.31 9.60 20.24
N THR A 237 45.30 8.28 20.06
CA THR A 237 44.11 7.46 20.29
C THR A 237 44.27 6.63 21.56
N TRP A 238 43.20 6.53 22.33
CA TRP A 238 43.17 5.84 23.62
C TRP A 238 42.00 4.88 23.63
N LYS A 239 42.27 3.58 23.80
CA LYS A 239 41.23 2.55 23.84
C LYS A 239 40.74 2.35 25.26
N TYR A 240 39.43 2.51 25.45
CA TYR A 240 38.76 2.27 26.71
C TYR A 240 38.15 0.87 26.72
N ASP A 241 38.78 -0.05 27.44
CA ASP A 241 38.31 -1.43 27.58
C ASP A 241 37.45 -1.58 28.85
N HIS A 242 36.52 -2.54 28.85
CA HIS A 242 35.41 -2.71 29.81
C HIS A 242 35.81 -2.97 31.28
N THR A 243 37.10 -3.07 31.58
CA THR A 243 37.54 -3.31 32.95
C THR A 243 37.35 -2.04 33.78
N ASP A 244 36.72 -2.14 34.95
CA ASP A 244 36.59 -1.03 35.93
C ASP A 244 37.92 -0.33 36.28
N ASP A 245 39.03 -0.92 35.86
CA ASP A 245 40.39 -0.41 35.82
C ASP A 245 40.59 0.74 34.81
N PHE A 246 39.94 1.89 35.07
CA PHE A 246 40.13 3.14 34.33
C PHE A 246 41.60 3.56 34.23
N THR A 247 42.37 3.22 35.25
CA THR A 247 43.81 3.46 35.32
C THR A 247 44.65 2.71 34.28
N ASN A 248 44.04 1.77 33.54
CA ASN A 248 44.69 0.97 32.51
C ASN A 248 44.34 1.35 31.04
N LEU A 249 43.73 2.51 30.80
CA LEU A 249 43.61 3.12 29.46
C LEU A 249 44.96 3.12 28.72
N ARG A 250 45.03 2.43 27.59
CA ARG A 250 46.25 2.35 26.77
C ARG A 250 46.17 3.29 25.58
N CYS A 251 47.23 4.06 25.38
CA CYS A 251 47.43 4.81 24.15
C CYS A 251 47.68 3.79 23.03
N ALA A 252 46.76 3.70 22.07
CA ALA A 252 46.79 2.74 20.98
C ALA A 252 47.62 3.24 19.81
N ARG A 253 47.54 4.55 19.48
CA ARG A 253 48.32 5.18 18.40
C ARG A 253 48.74 6.60 18.75
N VAL A 254 49.88 7.02 18.21
CA VAL A 254 50.39 8.40 18.29
C VAL A 254 50.87 8.81 16.91
N ILE A 255 50.18 9.77 16.30
CA ILE A 255 50.47 10.26 14.95
C ILE A 255 50.98 11.70 15.07
N ASP A 256 52.13 11.99 14.46
CA ASP A 256 52.66 13.35 14.38
C ASP A 256 52.09 14.09 13.16
N CYS A 257 51.44 15.24 13.38
CA CYS A 257 50.83 16.03 12.33
C CYS A 257 51.85 16.83 11.49
N GLY A 258 53.13 16.82 11.85
CA GLY A 258 54.20 17.57 11.16
C GLY A 258 54.12 19.10 11.28
N GLY A 259 53.15 19.62 12.04
CA GLY A 259 52.93 21.05 12.29
C GLY A 259 51.75 21.32 13.23
N ASP A 260 51.53 22.57 13.62
CA ASP A 260 50.41 22.94 14.49
C ASP A 260 49.08 22.85 13.73
N VAL A 261 48.09 22.18 14.32
CA VAL A 261 46.74 21.96 13.76
C VAL A 261 45.84 23.20 13.94
N VAL A 262 46.13 24.03 14.96
CA VAL A 262 45.41 25.27 15.24
C VAL A 262 46.41 26.44 15.31
N PRO A 263 46.19 27.55 14.57
CA PRO A 263 47.07 28.71 14.62
C PRO A 263 47.10 29.35 16.02
N ARG A 264 48.28 29.49 16.63
CA ARG A 264 48.46 30.04 17.98
C ARG A 264 48.73 31.55 17.94
N ARG A 265 48.11 32.32 18.84
CA ARG A 265 48.44 33.75 19.04
C ARG A 265 49.56 33.87 20.09
N SER A 266 50.75 34.27 19.65
CA SER A 266 51.94 34.60 20.44
C SER A 266 52.89 33.46 20.87
N LEU A 267 54.13 33.86 21.16
CA LEU A 267 55.22 33.04 21.70
C LEU A 267 54.90 32.39 23.06
N PHE A 268 53.92 32.93 23.79
CA PHE A 268 53.39 32.38 25.04
C PHE A 268 52.08 31.62 24.76
N ARG A 269 52.26 30.35 24.38
CA ARG A 269 51.23 29.43 23.87
C ARG A 269 50.04 29.29 24.83
N SER A 270 48.86 29.81 24.46
CA SER A 270 47.56 29.46 25.07
C SER A 270 46.77 28.51 24.15
N PRO A 271 46.23 27.38 24.64
CA PRO A 271 45.57 26.40 23.77
C PRO A 271 44.23 26.95 23.32
N ARG A 272 43.90 26.72 22.06
CA ARG A 272 42.58 27.07 21.50
C ARG A 272 41.76 25.80 21.38
N ARG A 273 40.48 25.90 21.69
CA ARG A 273 39.53 24.79 21.51
C ARG A 273 39.35 24.53 20.02
N ALA A 274 39.75 23.35 19.56
CA ALA A 274 39.44 22.84 18.24
C ALA A 274 38.14 22.03 18.29
N ARG A 275 37.29 22.17 17.27
CA ARG A 275 36.23 21.18 17.03
C ARG A 275 36.86 20.05 16.21
N LEU A 276 36.55 18.82 16.60
CA LEU A 276 37.01 17.63 15.91
C LEU A 276 35.80 16.96 15.25
N ALA A 277 36.06 16.35 14.10
CA ALA A 277 35.21 15.33 13.50
C ALA A 277 36.07 14.11 13.21
N VAL A 278 35.78 13.01 13.90
CA VAL A 278 36.56 11.79 13.86
C VAL A 278 35.73 10.64 13.29
N ARG A 279 36.36 9.83 12.45
CA ARG A 279 35.80 8.57 11.93
C ARG A 279 36.83 7.46 11.98
N LEU A 280 36.40 6.29 12.47
CA LEU A 280 37.19 5.06 12.54
C LEU A 280 36.43 3.97 11.78
N MET A 281 37.06 3.39 10.76
CA MET A 281 36.50 2.26 10.00
C MET A 281 37.63 1.31 9.60
N ASP A 282 37.44 0.02 9.87
CA ASP A 282 38.38 -1.07 9.58
C ASP A 282 39.81 -0.82 10.09
N GLY A 283 39.98 0.02 11.13
CA GLY A 283 41.27 0.42 11.70
C GLY A 283 41.85 1.72 11.14
N SER A 284 41.31 2.27 10.06
CA SER A 284 41.76 3.54 9.48
C SER A 284 41.14 4.71 10.25
N LEU A 285 41.94 5.73 10.53
CA LEU A 285 41.55 6.89 11.32
C LEU A 285 41.52 8.14 10.45
N SER A 286 40.33 8.74 10.33
CA SER A 286 40.11 10.01 9.64
C SER A 286 39.75 11.07 10.68
N VAL A 287 40.51 12.17 10.72
CA VAL A 287 40.34 13.27 11.68
C VAL A 287 40.29 14.58 10.91
N ALA A 288 39.21 15.34 11.07
CA ALA A 288 39.10 16.71 10.61
C ALA A 288 39.06 17.62 11.83
N THR A 289 39.84 18.70 11.79
CA THR A 289 39.95 19.66 12.88
C THR A 289 39.59 21.04 12.36
N THR A 290 38.60 21.68 12.96
CA THR A 290 38.23 23.06 12.65
C THR A 290 38.64 23.97 13.79
N SER A 291 39.39 25.00 13.43
CA SER A 291 39.82 26.06 14.34
C SER A 291 38.75 27.15 14.48
N VAL A 292 38.79 27.89 15.59
CA VAL A 292 37.87 29.01 15.86
C VAL A 292 37.93 30.10 14.77
N ASN A 293 39.06 30.24 14.07
CA ASN A 293 39.24 31.18 12.96
C ASN A 293 38.88 30.60 11.59
N GLY A 294 38.14 29.49 11.54
CA GLY A 294 37.64 28.88 10.31
C GLY A 294 38.62 27.96 9.59
N SER A 295 39.89 27.90 9.99
CA SER A 295 40.85 27.02 9.31
C SER A 295 40.52 25.54 9.56
N LEU A 296 40.44 24.76 8.49
CA LEU A 296 40.22 23.31 8.50
C LEU A 296 41.55 22.61 8.24
N SER A 297 41.87 21.59 9.04
CA SER A 297 42.96 20.65 8.78
C SER A 297 42.42 19.22 8.81
N THR A 298 42.68 18.44 7.77
CA THR A 298 42.26 17.03 7.68
C THR A 298 43.46 16.09 7.71
N PHE A 299 43.32 14.95 8.37
CA PHE A 299 44.34 13.92 8.55
C PHE A 299 43.69 12.56 8.34
N ILE A 300 44.30 11.71 7.51
CA ILE A 300 43.88 10.32 7.32
C ILE A 300 45.10 9.44 7.59
N ALA A 301 44.94 8.43 8.45
CA ALA A 301 45.98 7.48 8.82
C ALA A 301 45.52 6.03 8.56
N SER A 302 46.39 5.22 7.97
CA SER A 302 46.09 3.84 7.55
C SER A 302 46.19 2.84 8.70
N ASN A 303 45.88 1.57 8.42
CA ASN A 303 45.99 0.48 9.40
C ASN A 303 47.45 0.15 9.77
N ASP A 304 48.35 0.26 8.80
CA ASP A 304 49.67 -0.38 8.88
C ASP A 304 50.81 0.60 9.21
N GLY A 305 50.52 1.90 9.40
CA GLY A 305 51.54 2.89 9.77
C GLY A 305 51.01 4.10 10.53
N ASP A 306 51.85 4.69 11.38
CA ASP A 306 51.65 5.98 12.06
C ASP A 306 51.83 7.19 11.10
N GLU A 307 51.77 6.97 9.79
CA GLU A 307 52.02 7.99 8.76
C GLU A 307 50.75 8.79 8.44
N VAL A 308 50.90 10.12 8.45
CA VAL A 308 49.89 11.04 7.93
C VAL A 308 49.87 10.94 6.42
N ILE A 309 48.79 10.40 5.87
CA ILE A 309 48.67 10.16 4.43
C ILE A 309 48.49 11.49 3.68
N LYS A 310 47.77 12.47 4.24
CA LYS A 310 47.53 13.78 3.62
C LYS A 310 47.10 14.83 4.66
N ARG A 311 47.56 16.09 4.49
CA ARG A 311 47.12 17.30 5.22
C ARG A 311 46.56 18.30 4.22
N ILE A 312 45.33 18.75 4.42
CA ILE A 312 44.72 19.83 3.63
C ILE A 312 44.39 20.98 4.57
N GLU A 313 44.95 22.15 4.30
CA GLU A 313 44.64 23.39 5.01
C GLU A 313 43.75 24.26 4.13
N SER A 314 42.53 24.52 4.58
CA SER A 314 41.68 25.53 3.98
C SER A 314 41.53 26.72 4.93
N ARG A 315 41.64 27.94 4.39
CA ARG A 315 41.32 29.19 5.09
C ARG A 315 39.88 29.67 4.83
N SER A 316 39.02 28.80 4.32
CA SER A 316 37.57 29.07 4.26
C SER A 316 37.05 29.35 5.67
N ASP A 317 36.04 30.20 5.81
CA ASP A 317 35.37 30.47 7.09
C ASP A 317 34.55 29.25 7.55
N VAL A 318 35.21 28.10 7.83
CA VAL A 318 34.54 26.84 8.19
C VAL A 318 33.94 26.94 9.58
N VAL A 319 32.65 26.62 9.70
CA VAL A 319 31.92 26.60 10.97
C VAL A 319 31.88 25.20 11.57
N SER A 320 31.60 24.19 10.74
CA SER A 320 31.50 22.80 11.17
C SER A 320 31.91 21.85 10.05
N ALA A 321 32.33 20.65 10.43
CA ALA A 321 32.72 19.60 9.50
C ALA A 321 32.28 18.24 10.06
N ALA A 322 31.88 17.32 9.18
CA ALA A 322 31.48 15.98 9.56
C ALA A 322 31.76 14.99 8.42
N TRP A 323 32.10 13.74 8.74
CA TRP A 323 32.41 12.75 7.71
C TRP A 323 31.14 12.21 7.03
N TRP A 324 31.02 12.35 5.71
CA TRP A 324 29.95 11.76 4.90
C TRP A 324 30.16 10.25 4.70
N SER A 325 31.40 9.87 4.40
CA SER A 325 31.87 8.49 4.25
C SER A 325 33.30 8.38 4.79
N GLN A 326 33.94 7.22 4.62
CA GLN A 326 35.34 7.05 5.03
C GLN A 326 36.32 7.96 4.27
N THR A 327 35.94 8.34 3.05
CA THR A 327 36.77 9.12 2.13
C THR A 327 36.16 10.46 1.76
N SER A 328 35.02 10.85 2.34
CA SER A 328 34.34 12.11 2.02
C SER A 328 34.03 12.92 3.26
N LEU A 329 34.42 14.20 3.28
CA LEU A 329 34.17 15.13 4.38
C LEU A 329 33.18 16.20 3.93
N ALA A 330 32.13 16.38 4.72
CA ALA A 330 31.22 17.49 4.60
C ALA A 330 31.79 18.71 5.35
N VAL A 331 31.82 19.85 4.69
CA VAL A 331 32.37 21.12 5.19
C VAL A 331 31.31 22.19 5.04
N ALA A 332 30.94 22.80 6.17
CA ALA A 332 30.00 23.91 6.24
C ALA A 332 30.72 25.22 6.58
N THR A 333 30.33 26.29 5.90
CA THR A 333 30.97 27.61 5.96
C THR A 333 30.03 28.70 6.48
N LYS A 334 30.58 29.83 6.95
CA LYS A 334 29.81 30.91 7.62
C LYS A 334 28.77 31.58 6.71
N ASP A 335 29.03 31.61 5.42
CA ASP A 335 28.14 32.09 4.36
C ASP A 335 27.02 31.09 4.03
N GLY A 336 26.94 29.97 4.75
CA GLY A 336 25.86 29.00 4.60
C GLY A 336 26.11 27.96 3.51
N THR A 337 27.32 27.92 2.94
CA THR A 337 27.66 26.94 1.91
C THR A 337 28.07 25.60 2.50
N LEU A 338 27.52 24.51 1.96
CA LEU A 338 27.84 23.12 2.28
C LEU A 338 28.46 22.42 1.07
N THR A 339 29.64 21.82 1.27
CA THR A 339 30.29 20.95 0.27
C THR A 339 30.60 19.61 0.88
N VAL A 340 30.54 18.54 0.08
CA VAL A 340 31.02 17.21 0.50
C VAL A 340 32.18 16.83 -0.39
N LYS A 341 33.40 17.00 0.08
CA LYS A 341 34.62 16.78 -0.72
C LYS A 341 35.11 15.35 -0.55
N THR A 342 35.38 14.65 -1.66
CA THR A 342 36.11 13.38 -1.64
C THR A 342 37.60 13.62 -1.38
N PHE A 343 38.25 12.67 -0.73
CA PHE A 343 39.69 12.65 -0.51
C PHE A 343 40.27 11.42 -1.20
N PRO A 344 41.38 11.58 -1.96
CA PRO A 344 42.21 12.78 -2.10
C PRO A 344 41.79 13.77 -3.20
N ASP A 345 40.78 13.44 -4.00
CA ASP A 345 40.53 14.06 -5.33
C ASP A 345 39.81 15.42 -5.28
N ASP A 346 39.31 15.84 -4.11
CA ASP A 346 38.61 17.11 -3.87
C ASP A 346 37.37 17.31 -4.76
N ILE A 347 36.70 16.21 -5.13
CA ILE A 347 35.46 16.23 -5.93
C ILE A 347 34.28 16.45 -5.00
N ASN A 348 33.38 17.38 -5.34
CA ASN A 348 32.16 17.59 -4.58
C ASN A 348 31.14 16.48 -4.90
N VAL A 349 30.82 15.67 -3.89
CA VAL A 349 29.83 14.58 -3.94
C VAL A 349 28.39 15.14 -4.02
N LEU A 350 28.19 16.42 -3.71
CA LEU A 350 26.89 17.07 -3.86
C LEU A 350 26.68 17.66 -5.26
N GLY A 351 27.54 17.40 -6.25
CA GLY A 351 27.40 17.96 -7.61
C GLY A 351 28.40 19.06 -7.92
N ASP A 352 28.25 19.69 -9.09
CA ASP A 352 29.23 20.67 -9.60
C ASP A 352 29.23 21.98 -8.80
N GLU A 353 28.07 22.36 -8.26
CA GLU A 353 27.90 23.53 -7.39
C GLU A 353 27.76 23.14 -5.91
N PRO A 354 28.19 24.01 -4.98
CA PRO A 354 28.00 23.75 -3.57
C PRO A 354 26.57 24.08 -3.13
N GLU A 355 26.06 23.36 -2.14
CA GLU A 355 24.71 23.59 -1.62
C GLU A 355 24.67 24.85 -0.75
N SER A 356 23.66 25.71 -0.95
CA SER A 356 23.53 26.97 -0.23
C SER A 356 22.37 26.95 0.77
N PHE A 357 22.64 27.42 1.99
CA PHE A 357 21.70 27.54 3.10
C PHE A 357 21.75 28.97 3.68
N ASP A 358 20.74 29.39 4.44
CA ASP A 358 20.67 30.72 5.05
C ASP A 358 21.79 30.94 6.08
N SER A 359 22.01 29.96 6.96
CA SER A 359 23.16 29.91 7.87
C SER A 359 23.33 28.54 8.49
N ILE A 360 24.52 27.93 8.31
CA ILE A 360 24.81 26.62 8.90
C ILE A 360 25.50 26.82 10.26
N HIS A 361 24.87 26.34 11.32
CA HIS A 361 25.41 26.45 12.68
C HIS A 361 26.16 25.19 13.13
N ASP A 362 25.64 24.01 12.79
CA ASP A 362 26.30 22.76 13.11
C ASP A 362 25.97 21.65 12.10
N LEU A 363 26.85 20.65 12.07
CA LEU A 363 26.82 19.55 11.12
C LEU A 363 27.26 18.25 11.83
N VAL A 364 26.45 17.20 11.72
CA VAL A 364 26.73 15.90 12.35
C VAL A 364 26.60 14.77 11.34
N SER A 365 27.54 13.82 11.42
CA SER A 365 27.48 12.57 10.67
C SER A 365 26.59 11.56 11.40
N ALA A 366 25.60 11.02 10.68
CA ALA A 366 24.64 10.06 11.22
C ALA A 366 24.34 8.95 10.18
N PRO A 367 25.36 8.18 9.76
CA PRO A 367 25.23 7.24 8.65
C PRO A 367 24.18 6.16 8.91
N LYS A 368 23.51 5.71 7.84
CA LYS A 368 22.51 4.64 7.91
C LYS A 368 23.07 3.34 7.36
N PHE A 369 22.79 2.21 8.00
CA PHE A 369 23.11 0.89 7.46
C PHE A 369 21.86 0.33 6.78
N VAL A 370 21.91 0.15 5.46
CA VAL A 370 20.83 -0.44 4.65
C VAL A 370 21.42 -1.65 3.93
N ASP A 371 20.83 -2.83 4.15
CA ASP A 371 21.29 -4.12 3.59
C ASP A 371 22.77 -4.43 3.86
N GLY A 372 23.27 -4.03 5.04
CA GLY A 372 24.67 -4.22 5.43
C GLY A 372 25.66 -3.23 4.79
N VAL A 373 25.18 -2.33 3.92
CA VAL A 373 25.98 -1.25 3.32
C VAL A 373 25.75 0.04 4.09
N GLU A 374 26.83 0.70 4.49
CA GLU A 374 26.75 2.02 5.12
C GLU A 374 26.48 3.09 4.06
N ARG A 375 25.52 3.97 4.36
CA ARG A 375 25.11 5.08 3.50
C ARG A 375 25.31 6.40 4.21
N GLY A 376 25.86 7.36 3.48
CA GLY A 376 26.09 8.71 3.95
C GLY A 376 24.79 9.36 4.40
N ARG A 377 24.80 9.91 5.62
CA ARG A 377 23.74 10.78 6.10
C ARG A 377 24.32 11.86 6.97
N LEU A 378 23.92 13.09 6.68
CA LEU A 378 24.26 14.28 7.46
C LEU A 378 23.00 14.87 8.04
N LEU A 379 23.13 15.34 9.27
CA LEU A 379 22.17 16.24 9.88
C LEU A 379 22.78 17.63 9.98
N LEU A 380 22.07 18.59 9.40
CA LEU A 380 22.43 19.98 9.33
C LEU A 380 21.45 20.78 10.20
N LEU A 381 22.00 21.62 11.08
CA LEU A 381 21.21 22.62 11.79
C LEU A 381 21.39 23.99 11.14
N GLU A 382 20.29 24.52 10.61
CA GLU A 382 20.27 25.84 9.98
C GLU A 382 19.41 26.81 10.79
N ARG A 383 19.83 28.07 10.87
CA ARG A 383 19.01 29.18 11.34
C ARG A 383 18.49 29.98 10.14
N THR A 384 17.18 30.08 10.04
CA THR A 384 16.53 30.71 8.88
C THR A 384 16.65 32.24 8.95
N GLY A 385 16.65 32.90 7.78
CA GLY A 385 16.72 34.37 7.69
C GLY A 385 15.52 35.09 8.33
N ARG A 386 14.38 34.40 8.50
CA ARG A 386 13.17 34.92 9.18
C ARG A 386 13.17 34.70 10.70
N GLY A 387 14.23 34.08 11.24
CA GLY A 387 14.30 33.64 12.63
C GLY A 387 13.68 32.26 12.83
N GLY A 388 14.31 31.45 13.68
CA GLY A 388 13.95 30.05 13.92
C GLY A 388 15.05 29.08 13.51
N TRP A 389 14.91 27.83 13.93
CA TRP A 389 15.87 26.75 13.68
C TRP A 389 15.22 25.67 12.82
N ARG A 390 15.90 25.20 11.78
CA ARG A 390 15.51 24.05 10.97
C ARG A 390 16.54 22.94 11.04
N LEU A 391 16.07 21.71 11.20
CA LEU A 391 16.89 20.50 11.13
C LEU A 391 16.69 19.87 9.74
N ILE A 392 17.77 19.74 8.98
CA ILE A 392 17.77 19.16 7.63
C ILE A 392 18.54 17.85 7.64
N SER A 393 18.02 16.83 6.97
CA SER A 393 18.71 15.55 6.77
C SER A 393 19.08 15.39 5.30
N ILE A 394 20.37 15.29 5.00
CA ILE A 394 20.89 14.97 3.67
C ILE A 394 21.23 13.48 3.68
N ASN A 395 20.67 12.71 2.74
CA ASN A 395 20.77 11.26 2.72
C ASN A 395 21.27 10.76 1.36
N GLU A 396 22.20 9.81 1.38
CA GLU A 396 22.60 9.05 0.21
C GLU A 396 21.47 8.10 -0.22
N ARG A 397 21.10 8.13 -1.50
CA ARG A 397 20.08 7.26 -2.10
C ARG A 397 20.55 6.76 -3.45
N THR A 398 20.12 5.56 -3.81
CA THR A 398 20.35 5.04 -5.18
C THR A 398 19.39 5.69 -6.17
N SER A 399 19.73 5.71 -7.46
CA SER A 399 18.83 6.23 -8.51
C SER A 399 17.48 5.49 -8.53
N LEU A 400 17.48 4.19 -8.25
CA LEU A 400 16.27 3.37 -8.15
C LEU A 400 15.40 3.78 -6.95
N GLU A 401 15.99 4.02 -5.78
CA GLU A 401 15.24 4.49 -4.61
C GLU A 401 14.69 5.89 -4.79
N MET A 402 15.47 6.76 -5.44
CA MET A 402 14.98 8.09 -5.78
C MET A 402 13.81 7.99 -6.76
N LEU A 403 13.90 7.12 -7.77
CA LEU A 403 12.80 6.87 -8.69
C LEU A 403 11.55 6.38 -7.96
N ASN A 404 11.69 5.39 -7.08
CA ASN A 404 10.58 4.89 -6.27
C ASN A 404 9.98 6.00 -5.39
N SER A 405 10.82 6.80 -4.72
CA SER A 405 10.38 7.94 -3.92
C SER A 405 9.61 8.99 -4.73
N ARG A 406 10.01 9.23 -6.00
CA ARG A 406 9.30 10.15 -6.91
C ARG A 406 7.97 9.59 -7.38
N MET A 407 7.94 8.29 -7.69
CA MET A 407 6.69 7.61 -8.02
C MET A 407 5.72 7.61 -6.84
N ASP A 408 6.21 7.40 -5.62
CA ASP A 408 5.43 7.47 -4.37
C ASP A 408 4.89 8.88 -4.09
N SER A 409 5.60 9.92 -4.53
CA SER A 409 5.15 11.31 -4.46
C SER A 409 4.33 11.74 -5.69
N GLU A 410 4.08 10.83 -6.63
CA GLU A 410 3.36 11.07 -7.89
C GLU A 410 3.98 12.15 -8.80
N GLU A 411 5.28 12.41 -8.66
CA GLU A 411 6.04 13.34 -9.49
C GLU A 411 6.48 12.67 -10.81
N TRP A 412 5.50 12.28 -11.63
CA TRP A 412 5.71 11.44 -12.82
C TRP A 412 6.70 12.02 -13.83
N GLY A 413 6.69 13.34 -14.04
CA GLY A 413 7.60 14.02 -14.96
C GLY A 413 9.06 13.89 -14.52
N VAL A 414 9.32 14.17 -13.24
CA VAL A 414 10.65 14.03 -12.62
C VAL A 414 11.10 12.58 -12.63
N ALA A 415 10.21 11.64 -12.28
CA ALA A 415 10.47 10.21 -12.33
C ALA A 415 10.89 9.74 -13.74
N LEU A 416 10.19 10.19 -14.80
CA LEU A 416 10.53 9.84 -16.18
C LEU A 416 11.87 10.43 -16.61
N THR A 417 12.17 11.68 -16.25
CA THR A 417 13.47 12.30 -16.55
C THR A 417 14.60 11.57 -15.84
N LEU A 418 14.43 11.26 -14.55
CA LEU A 418 15.38 10.50 -13.75
C LEU A 418 15.63 9.11 -14.33
N ALA A 419 14.57 8.40 -14.72
CA ALA A 419 14.70 7.08 -15.32
C ALA A 419 15.49 7.12 -16.63
N ARG A 420 15.23 8.11 -17.50
CA ARG A 420 15.97 8.28 -18.76
C ARG A 420 17.44 8.64 -18.53
N GLN A 421 17.71 9.56 -17.62
CA GLN A 421 19.07 10.01 -17.30
C GLN A 421 19.95 8.86 -16.77
N HIS A 422 19.37 7.97 -15.96
CA HIS A 422 20.10 6.85 -15.35
C HIS A 422 19.91 5.50 -16.05
N GLY A 423 19.31 5.48 -17.25
CA GLY A 423 19.09 4.26 -18.02
C GLY A 423 18.19 3.22 -17.33
N LEU A 424 17.30 3.68 -16.43
CA LEU A 424 16.32 2.83 -15.76
C LEU A 424 15.11 2.57 -16.67
N ASN A 425 14.40 1.47 -16.41
CA ASN A 425 13.24 1.08 -17.20
C ASN A 425 12.10 2.11 -17.05
N THR A 426 11.76 2.84 -18.12
CA THR A 426 10.66 3.81 -18.10
C THR A 426 9.28 3.16 -18.02
N ASP A 427 9.14 1.89 -18.42
CA ASP A 427 7.87 1.18 -18.34
C ASP A 427 7.36 1.09 -16.90
N ILE A 428 8.25 1.00 -15.91
CA ILE A 428 7.82 0.94 -14.50
C ILE A 428 7.05 2.20 -14.11
N VAL A 429 7.45 3.36 -14.61
CA VAL A 429 6.79 4.63 -14.31
C VAL A 429 5.41 4.69 -14.97
N TYR A 430 5.30 4.29 -16.24
CA TYR A 430 4.02 4.25 -16.93
C TYR A 430 3.07 3.17 -16.35
N LYS A 431 3.60 2.00 -16.00
CA LYS A 431 2.83 0.91 -15.37
C LYS A 431 2.29 1.35 -14.01
N THR A 432 3.15 1.89 -13.14
CA THR A 432 2.74 2.39 -11.82
C THR A 432 1.74 3.54 -11.94
N ARG A 433 1.98 4.48 -12.88
CA ARG A 433 1.04 5.58 -13.13
C ARG A 433 -0.33 5.08 -13.59
N TRP A 434 -0.39 4.12 -14.51
CA TRP A 434 -1.63 3.52 -14.98
C TRP A 434 -2.41 2.86 -13.84
N VAL A 435 -1.74 2.05 -13.01
CA VAL A 435 -2.38 1.34 -11.90
C VAL A 435 -2.90 2.28 -10.80
N ARG A 436 -2.21 3.40 -10.54
CA ARG A 436 -2.63 4.40 -9.53
C ARG A 436 -3.66 5.41 -10.05
N SER A 437 -3.76 5.57 -11.37
CA SER A 437 -4.65 6.55 -11.99
C SER A 437 -5.99 5.93 -12.39
N ARG A 438 -7.00 6.77 -12.55
CA ARG A 438 -8.28 6.34 -13.15
C ARG A 438 -8.09 6.05 -14.63
N VAL A 439 -8.88 5.11 -15.15
CA VAL A 439 -8.88 4.75 -16.58
C VAL A 439 -9.52 5.89 -17.37
N THR A 440 -8.74 6.54 -18.25
CA THR A 440 -9.21 7.59 -19.15
C THR A 440 -8.73 7.33 -20.58
N THR A 441 -9.40 7.93 -21.57
CA THR A 441 -8.96 7.86 -22.97
C THR A 441 -7.56 8.46 -23.18
N GLU A 442 -7.26 9.54 -22.45
CA GLU A 442 -5.94 10.18 -22.45
C GLU A 442 -4.88 9.26 -21.81
N GLY A 443 -5.19 8.58 -20.71
CA GLY A 443 -4.28 7.62 -20.09
C GLY A 443 -3.88 6.48 -21.02
N ILE A 444 -4.80 6.06 -21.91
CA ILE A 444 -4.50 5.04 -22.94
C ILE A 444 -3.50 5.60 -23.97
N THR A 445 -3.71 6.82 -24.46
CA THR A 445 -2.84 7.45 -25.47
C THR A 445 -1.51 7.89 -24.90
N ASP A 446 -1.47 8.34 -23.65
CA ASP A 446 -0.32 8.98 -23.05
C ASP A 446 0.57 8.01 -22.29
N TRP A 447 -0.01 6.95 -21.72
CA TRP A 447 0.71 6.01 -20.85
C TRP A 447 0.74 4.59 -21.42
N LEU A 448 -0.41 3.94 -21.67
CA LEU A 448 -0.44 2.55 -22.19
C LEU A 448 0.23 2.41 -23.56
N SER A 449 0.10 3.41 -24.42
CA SER A 449 0.73 3.41 -25.74
C SER A 449 2.27 3.43 -25.68
N ARG A 450 2.84 3.94 -24.58
CA ARG A 450 4.28 4.12 -24.39
C ARG A 450 4.97 2.94 -23.72
N ILE A 451 4.20 2.00 -23.17
CA ILE A 451 4.72 0.79 -22.53
C ILE A 451 5.16 -0.21 -23.58
N SER A 452 6.41 -0.68 -23.45
CA SER A 452 7.00 -1.66 -24.37
C SER A 452 6.46 -3.08 -24.17
N ASP A 453 6.15 -3.44 -22.93
CA ASP A 453 5.54 -4.72 -22.56
C ASP A 453 4.06 -4.80 -23.00
N ARG A 454 3.85 -5.21 -24.26
CA ARG A 454 2.51 -5.28 -24.87
C ARG A 454 1.63 -6.35 -24.23
N ALA A 455 2.23 -7.41 -23.68
CA ALA A 455 1.49 -8.46 -23.00
C ALA A 455 0.83 -7.93 -21.74
N TRP A 456 1.59 -7.20 -20.91
CA TRP A 456 1.06 -6.50 -19.75
C TRP A 456 -0.05 -5.53 -20.15
N VAL A 457 0.15 -4.73 -21.20
CA VAL A 457 -0.88 -3.80 -21.70
C VAL A 457 -2.18 -4.52 -22.06
N ALA A 458 -2.12 -5.67 -22.72
CA ALA A 458 -3.33 -6.40 -23.11
C ALA A 458 -4.10 -6.95 -21.90
N VAL A 459 -3.40 -7.46 -20.88
CA VAL A 459 -4.01 -7.91 -19.62
C VAL A 459 -4.62 -6.73 -18.87
N GLN A 460 -3.95 -5.58 -18.84
CA GLN A 460 -4.49 -4.38 -18.20
C GLN A 460 -5.71 -3.82 -18.93
N CYS A 461 -5.77 -3.93 -20.25
CA CYS A 461 -6.98 -3.58 -20.99
C CYS A 461 -8.17 -4.48 -20.64
N LEU A 462 -7.89 -5.77 -20.34
CA LEU A 462 -8.90 -6.74 -19.94
C LEU A 462 -9.40 -6.49 -18.50
N THR A 463 -8.50 -6.18 -17.57
CA THR A 463 -8.83 -5.96 -16.15
C THR A 463 -9.28 -4.53 -15.82
N ALA A 464 -9.13 -3.60 -16.77
CA ALA A 464 -9.54 -2.21 -16.58
C ALA A 464 -11.04 -2.10 -16.25
N CYS A 465 -11.35 -1.26 -15.26
CA CYS A 465 -12.72 -0.89 -14.89
C CYS A 465 -12.87 0.63 -14.96
N ALA A 466 -13.46 1.13 -16.03
CA ALA A 466 -13.72 2.55 -16.24
C ALA A 466 -15.06 3.00 -15.63
N GLU A 467 -15.23 4.31 -15.45
CA GLU A 467 -16.47 4.88 -14.88
C GLU A 467 -17.62 4.93 -15.90
N THR A 468 -17.32 4.97 -17.21
CA THR A 468 -18.33 5.05 -18.28
C THR A 468 -18.17 3.93 -19.30
N TYR A 469 -19.28 3.59 -19.97
CA TYR A 469 -19.29 2.56 -21.00
C TYR A 469 -18.39 2.94 -22.18
N GLU A 470 -18.36 4.20 -22.58
CA GLU A 470 -17.57 4.68 -23.71
C GLU A 470 -16.07 4.47 -23.46
N ILE A 471 -15.60 4.79 -22.25
CA ILE A 471 -14.20 4.61 -21.86
C ILE A 471 -13.88 3.12 -21.70
N GLN A 472 -14.76 2.34 -21.06
CA GLN A 472 -14.58 0.88 -20.94
C GLN A 472 -14.47 0.22 -22.32
N ARG A 473 -15.36 0.59 -23.23
CA ARG A 473 -15.34 0.10 -24.59
C ARG A 473 -14.06 0.53 -25.31
N HIS A 474 -13.59 1.76 -25.09
CA HIS A 474 -12.37 2.25 -25.73
C HIS A 474 -11.12 1.45 -25.29
N VAL A 475 -10.98 1.17 -23.99
CA VAL A 475 -9.84 0.38 -23.48
C VAL A 475 -9.88 -1.08 -23.97
N LEU A 476 -11.07 -1.70 -23.99
CA LEU A 476 -11.23 -3.06 -24.53
C LEU A 476 -10.93 -3.13 -26.03
N VAL A 477 -11.40 -2.15 -26.81
CA VAL A 477 -11.10 -2.04 -28.24
C VAL A 477 -9.60 -1.81 -28.47
N TYR A 478 -8.93 -1.06 -27.59
CA TYR A 478 -7.48 -0.90 -27.64
C TYR A 478 -6.77 -2.25 -27.43
N GLY A 479 -7.14 -3.03 -26.42
CA GLY A 479 -6.64 -4.40 -26.23
C GLY A 479 -6.95 -5.33 -27.42
N LEU A 480 -8.13 -5.21 -28.04
CA LEU A 480 -8.49 -5.98 -29.23
C LEU A 480 -7.61 -5.62 -30.43
N LYS A 481 -7.21 -4.36 -30.58
CA LYS A 481 -6.25 -3.95 -31.61
C LYS A 481 -4.85 -4.52 -31.35
N GLU A 482 -4.42 -4.59 -30.09
CA GLU A 482 -3.15 -5.21 -29.72
C GLU A 482 -3.13 -6.70 -30.05
N SER A 483 -4.15 -7.46 -29.64
CA SER A 483 -4.25 -8.89 -29.95
C SER A 483 -4.32 -9.17 -31.46
N ASP A 484 -5.00 -8.31 -32.23
CA ASP A 484 -5.06 -8.42 -33.69
C ASP A 484 -3.71 -8.12 -34.35
N ALA A 485 -2.98 -7.10 -33.88
CA ALA A 485 -1.63 -6.80 -34.37
C ALA A 485 -0.66 -7.96 -34.12
N GLN A 486 -0.76 -8.62 -32.96
CA GLN A 486 0.08 -9.77 -32.62
C GLN A 486 -0.29 -11.01 -33.44
N ALA A 487 -1.59 -11.26 -33.67
CA ALA A 487 -2.04 -12.31 -34.56
C ALA A 487 -1.53 -12.11 -36.00
N LYS A 488 -1.54 -10.88 -36.51
CA LYS A 488 -0.98 -10.53 -37.83
C LYS A 488 0.53 -10.76 -37.92
N LYS A 489 1.29 -10.37 -36.89
CA LYS A 489 2.74 -10.63 -36.82
C LYS A 489 3.05 -12.12 -36.84
N ALA A 490 2.30 -12.93 -36.08
CA ALA A 490 2.45 -14.38 -36.07
C ALA A 490 2.19 -15.02 -37.44
N ARG A 491 1.21 -14.52 -38.20
CA ARG A 491 0.94 -14.96 -39.59
C ARG A 491 2.10 -14.60 -40.54
N GLN A 492 2.64 -13.39 -40.45
CA GLN A 492 3.72 -12.93 -41.33
C GLN A 492 5.05 -13.69 -41.12
N GLN A 493 5.28 -14.22 -39.91
CA GLN A 493 6.49 -15.01 -39.60
C GLN A 493 6.44 -16.44 -40.15
N LYS A 494 5.25 -16.96 -40.52
CA LYS A 494 5.08 -18.31 -41.10
C LYS A 494 4.76 -18.20 -42.59
N SER A 495 5.72 -18.60 -43.43
CA SER A 495 5.72 -18.24 -44.84
C SER A 495 4.82 -19.04 -45.78
N ASP A 496 4.01 -20.05 -45.39
CA ASP A 496 3.25 -20.80 -46.42
C ASP A 496 2.09 -21.75 -46.02
N THR A 497 1.46 -21.65 -44.84
CA THR A 497 0.36 -22.60 -44.51
C THR A 497 -0.78 -21.97 -43.71
N GLY A 498 -1.89 -21.66 -44.41
CA GLY A 498 -3.20 -21.36 -43.84
C GLY A 498 -3.48 -19.89 -43.51
N ASP A 499 -4.67 -19.38 -43.86
CA ASP A 499 -5.11 -18.00 -43.57
C ASP A 499 -5.44 -17.76 -42.08
N GLU A 500 -5.65 -18.82 -41.29
CA GLU A 500 -6.02 -18.76 -39.88
C GLU A 500 -4.82 -18.94 -38.93
N PRO A 501 -4.75 -18.19 -37.80
CA PRO A 501 -3.66 -18.30 -36.85
C PRO A 501 -3.70 -19.62 -36.08
N GLU A 502 -2.56 -20.09 -35.61
CA GLU A 502 -2.50 -21.19 -34.64
C GLU A 502 -2.86 -20.71 -33.23
N TRP A 503 -3.22 -21.65 -32.35
CA TRP A 503 -3.47 -21.36 -30.94
C TRP A 503 -2.21 -20.75 -30.30
N SER A 504 -2.39 -19.69 -29.52
CA SER A 504 -1.33 -19.02 -28.75
C SER A 504 -1.91 -18.27 -27.57
N TRP A 505 -1.06 -17.82 -26.66
CA TRP A 505 -1.44 -16.94 -25.54
C TRP A 505 -2.25 -15.71 -26.00
N TRP A 506 -1.91 -15.12 -27.16
CA TRP A 506 -2.63 -13.98 -27.73
C TRP A 506 -4.05 -14.33 -28.23
N VAL A 507 -4.29 -15.57 -28.67
CA VAL A 507 -5.65 -16.03 -29.01
C VAL A 507 -6.49 -16.15 -27.75
N LYS A 508 -5.92 -16.71 -26.66
CA LYS A 508 -6.58 -16.75 -25.34
C LYS A 508 -6.98 -15.35 -24.86
N VAL A 509 -6.05 -14.39 -24.92
CA VAL A 509 -6.31 -12.97 -24.58
C VAL A 509 -7.40 -12.37 -25.46
N ARG A 510 -7.41 -12.66 -26.76
CA ARG A 510 -8.45 -12.14 -27.67
C ARG A 510 -9.84 -12.62 -27.29
N ILE A 511 -10.00 -13.92 -27.00
CA ILE A 511 -11.27 -14.48 -26.53
C ILE A 511 -11.71 -13.79 -25.23
N ALA A 512 -10.78 -13.59 -24.29
CA ALA A 512 -11.07 -12.91 -23.04
C ALA A 512 -11.50 -11.44 -23.23
N LEU A 513 -10.86 -10.70 -24.14
CA LEU A 513 -11.25 -9.32 -24.46
C LEU A 513 -12.61 -9.24 -25.17
N LEU A 514 -12.93 -10.19 -26.05
CA LEU A 514 -14.26 -10.28 -26.67
C LEU A 514 -15.34 -10.56 -25.62
N ALA A 515 -15.05 -11.48 -24.71
CA ALA A 515 -15.91 -11.84 -23.59
C ALA A 515 -16.12 -10.68 -22.60
N ALA A 516 -15.09 -9.89 -22.35
CA ALA A 516 -15.16 -8.67 -21.55
C ALA A 516 -15.97 -7.58 -22.26
N LEU A 517 -15.88 -7.47 -23.59
CA LEU A 517 -16.71 -6.56 -24.38
C LEU A 517 -18.19 -6.96 -24.35
N ASP A 518 -18.49 -8.24 -24.52
CA ASP A 518 -19.86 -8.77 -24.44
C ASP A 518 -20.49 -8.49 -23.07
N ARG A 519 -19.70 -8.62 -21.98
CA ARG A 519 -20.12 -8.29 -20.61
C ARG A 519 -20.32 -6.79 -20.41
N ALA A 520 -19.47 -5.94 -20.98
CA ALA A 520 -19.66 -4.48 -20.92
C ALA A 520 -20.97 -4.07 -21.62
N ASP A 521 -21.27 -4.67 -22.76
CA ASP A 521 -22.54 -4.47 -23.46
C ASP A 521 -23.74 -4.97 -22.64
N THR A 522 -23.61 -6.10 -21.94
CA THR A 522 -24.61 -6.61 -21.00
C THR A 522 -24.89 -5.63 -19.88
N VAL A 523 -23.86 -5.06 -19.23
CA VAL A 523 -24.03 -4.05 -18.17
C VAL A 523 -24.75 -2.80 -18.69
N ARG A 524 -24.39 -2.34 -19.89
CA ARG A 524 -25.06 -1.18 -20.50
C ARG A 524 -26.56 -1.45 -20.72
N GLU A 525 -26.91 -2.67 -21.13
CA GLU A 525 -28.32 -3.03 -21.31
C GLU A 525 -29.06 -3.16 -19.97
N ILE A 526 -28.45 -3.75 -18.94
CA ILE A 526 -29.02 -3.84 -17.58
C ILE A 526 -29.33 -2.45 -17.01
N THR A 527 -28.42 -1.51 -17.21
CA THR A 527 -28.52 -0.14 -16.68
C THR A 527 -29.33 0.80 -17.57
N GLY A 528 -30.00 0.29 -18.61
CA GLY A 528 -30.84 1.11 -19.50
C GLY A 528 -30.07 2.15 -20.33
N GLY A 529 -28.79 1.88 -20.63
CA GLY A 529 -27.90 2.77 -21.38
C GLY A 529 -26.78 3.40 -20.56
N GLY A 530 -26.80 3.25 -19.22
CA GLY A 530 -25.72 3.67 -18.33
C GLY A 530 -24.53 2.70 -18.30
N PHE A 531 -23.71 2.80 -17.24
CA PHE A 531 -22.64 1.85 -16.96
C PHE A 531 -22.37 1.78 -15.46
N SER A 532 -22.19 0.56 -14.93
CA SER A 532 -21.78 0.33 -13.55
C SER A 532 -20.46 -0.46 -13.54
N ALA A 533 -19.38 0.19 -13.12
CA ALA A 533 -18.06 -0.45 -13.00
C ALA A 533 -18.09 -1.64 -12.03
N GLN A 534 -18.88 -1.55 -10.95
CA GLN A 534 -19.02 -2.63 -9.99
C GLN A 534 -19.73 -3.85 -10.59
N LEU A 535 -20.86 -3.64 -11.29
CA LEU A 535 -21.58 -4.73 -11.96
C LEU A 535 -20.73 -5.34 -13.08
N TYR A 536 -19.99 -4.51 -13.82
CA TYR A 536 -19.03 -4.97 -14.82
C TYR A 536 -17.94 -5.86 -14.22
N SER A 537 -17.35 -5.44 -13.11
CA SER A 537 -16.34 -6.23 -12.41
C SER A 537 -16.91 -7.58 -11.95
N ILE A 538 -18.13 -7.61 -11.40
CA ILE A 538 -18.78 -8.87 -10.98
C ILE A 538 -18.96 -9.80 -12.20
N LEU A 539 -19.52 -9.29 -13.30
CA LEU A 539 -19.73 -10.10 -14.50
C LEU A 539 -18.41 -10.56 -15.14
N LEU A 540 -17.35 -9.74 -15.08
CA LEU A 540 -16.04 -10.07 -15.64
C LEU A 540 -15.38 -11.24 -14.90
N HIS A 541 -15.47 -11.28 -13.57
CA HIS A 541 -14.79 -12.28 -12.74
C HIS A 541 -15.60 -13.57 -12.54
N SER A 542 -16.83 -13.65 -13.06
CA SER A 542 -17.66 -14.85 -12.98
C SER A 542 -17.93 -15.45 -14.37
N PRO A 543 -17.94 -16.80 -14.49
CA PRO A 543 -18.64 -17.47 -15.58
C PRO A 543 -20.08 -16.97 -15.69
N ILE A 544 -20.61 -16.92 -16.91
CA ILE A 544 -21.92 -16.27 -17.13
C ILE A 544 -23.09 -17.02 -16.46
N HIS A 545 -22.96 -18.33 -16.30
CA HIS A 545 -23.95 -19.16 -15.61
C HIS A 545 -23.96 -18.88 -14.10
N GLU A 546 -22.80 -18.69 -13.47
CA GLU A 546 -22.71 -18.26 -12.07
C GLU A 546 -23.28 -16.86 -11.87
N ALA A 547 -23.02 -15.94 -12.81
CA ALA A 547 -23.62 -14.62 -12.77
C ALA A 547 -25.16 -14.68 -12.86
N ALA A 548 -25.71 -15.59 -13.66
CA ALA A 548 -27.16 -15.83 -13.72
C ALA A 548 -27.71 -16.40 -12.41
N LEU A 549 -27.02 -17.39 -11.81
CA LEU A 549 -27.38 -17.96 -10.50
C LEU A 549 -27.38 -16.89 -9.40
N ASN A 550 -26.33 -16.07 -9.34
CA ASN A 550 -26.23 -14.99 -8.36
C ASN A 550 -27.35 -13.95 -8.53
N ALA A 551 -27.68 -13.57 -9.77
CA ALA A 551 -28.80 -12.66 -10.04
C ALA A 551 -30.14 -13.27 -9.61
N ALA A 552 -30.32 -14.59 -9.82
CA ALA A 552 -31.51 -15.30 -9.35
C ALA A 552 -31.60 -15.32 -7.82
N TYR A 553 -30.51 -15.67 -7.12
CA TYR A 553 -30.47 -15.66 -5.65
C TYR A 553 -30.80 -14.29 -5.04
N THR A 554 -30.36 -13.19 -5.68
CA THR A 554 -30.68 -11.84 -5.22
C THR A 554 -32.05 -11.32 -5.69
N ASN A 555 -32.82 -12.14 -6.40
CA ASN A 555 -34.09 -11.76 -7.02
C ASN A 555 -33.97 -10.53 -7.97
N ASP A 556 -32.83 -10.38 -8.65
CA ASP A 556 -32.59 -9.31 -9.62
C ASP A 556 -33.07 -9.75 -11.01
N MET A 557 -34.37 -9.56 -11.26
CA MET A 557 -35.00 -9.95 -12.52
C MET A 557 -34.46 -9.17 -13.73
N THR A 558 -33.98 -7.95 -13.51
CA THR A 558 -33.47 -7.10 -14.58
C THR A 558 -32.15 -7.67 -15.10
N THR A 559 -31.21 -7.95 -14.20
CA THR A 559 -29.92 -8.56 -14.55
C THR A 559 -30.12 -9.95 -15.14
N LEU A 560 -30.93 -10.78 -14.48
CA LEU A 560 -31.20 -12.14 -14.93
C LEU A 560 -31.81 -12.16 -16.33
N GLY A 561 -32.83 -11.33 -16.59
CA GLY A 561 -33.48 -11.26 -17.89
C GLY A 561 -32.54 -10.82 -19.01
N VAL A 562 -31.66 -9.84 -18.77
CA VAL A 562 -30.66 -9.43 -19.77
C VAL A 562 -29.59 -10.51 -19.98
N ILE A 563 -29.16 -11.22 -18.93
CA ILE A 563 -28.21 -12.34 -19.07
C ILE A 563 -28.83 -13.46 -19.92
N VAL A 564 -30.04 -13.92 -19.59
CA VAL A 564 -30.74 -14.98 -20.35
C VAL A 564 -30.98 -14.56 -21.80
N LYS A 565 -31.27 -13.27 -22.02
CA LYS A 565 -31.42 -12.71 -23.37
C LYS A 565 -30.10 -12.76 -24.13
N ARG A 566 -29.02 -12.16 -23.60
CA ARG A 566 -27.75 -11.94 -24.34
C ARG A 566 -26.83 -13.17 -24.39
N HIS A 567 -26.88 -14.03 -23.38
CA HIS A 567 -26.00 -15.18 -23.16
C HIS A 567 -26.80 -16.48 -23.05
N ALA A 568 -27.75 -16.66 -23.96
CA ALA A 568 -28.72 -17.75 -23.92
C ALA A 568 -28.03 -19.13 -23.97
N PHE A 569 -27.03 -19.32 -24.83
CA PHE A 569 -26.29 -20.58 -24.92
C PHE A 569 -25.36 -20.80 -23.72
N GLY A 570 -24.90 -19.72 -23.09
CA GLY A 570 -24.11 -19.80 -21.85
C GLY A 570 -24.91 -20.29 -20.64
N VAL A 571 -26.23 -20.05 -20.61
CA VAL A 571 -27.12 -20.40 -19.49
C VAL A 571 -28.03 -21.59 -19.80
N SER A 572 -28.21 -21.97 -21.07
CA SER A 572 -29.19 -22.99 -21.49
C SER A 572 -29.06 -24.33 -20.77
N GLY A 573 -27.83 -24.75 -20.45
CA GLY A 573 -27.56 -26.02 -19.77
C GLY A 573 -27.90 -26.04 -18.29
N VAL A 574 -28.13 -24.88 -17.66
CA VAL A 574 -28.38 -24.73 -16.22
C VAL A 574 -29.67 -23.94 -15.95
N VAL A 575 -30.58 -23.86 -16.93
CA VAL A 575 -31.75 -22.98 -16.85
C VAL A 575 -32.64 -23.30 -15.65
N PHE A 576 -32.82 -24.58 -15.32
CA PHE A 576 -33.61 -24.97 -14.15
C PHE A 576 -32.89 -24.70 -12.84
N ASP A 577 -31.57 -24.86 -12.78
CA ASP A 577 -30.79 -24.51 -11.58
C ASP A 577 -30.92 -23.00 -11.30
N VAL A 578 -30.86 -22.18 -12.35
CA VAL A 578 -31.06 -20.73 -12.25
C VAL A 578 -32.48 -20.36 -11.82
N LEU A 579 -33.51 -21.01 -12.37
CA LEU A 579 -34.89 -20.74 -11.99
C LEU A 579 -35.22 -21.25 -10.58
N SER A 580 -34.64 -22.38 -10.15
CA SER A 580 -34.77 -22.92 -8.79
C SER A 580 -34.03 -22.07 -7.75
N ALA A 581 -32.99 -21.33 -8.16
CA ALA A 581 -32.28 -20.40 -7.27
C ALA A 581 -33.06 -19.11 -6.96
N LEU A 582 -34.14 -18.82 -7.69
CA LEU A 582 -35.05 -17.71 -7.36
C LEU A 582 -35.69 -17.93 -5.99
N PRO A 583 -35.79 -16.93 -5.11
CA PRO A 583 -36.50 -17.09 -3.85
C PRO A 583 -37.94 -17.55 -4.06
N GLU A 584 -38.46 -18.40 -3.17
CA GLU A 584 -39.85 -18.90 -3.23
C GLU A 584 -40.89 -17.77 -3.12
N THR A 585 -40.48 -16.61 -2.62
CA THR A 585 -41.29 -15.38 -2.54
C THR A 585 -41.33 -14.57 -3.84
N ALA A 586 -40.58 -14.96 -4.86
CA ALA A 586 -40.57 -14.26 -6.14
C ALA A 586 -41.93 -14.37 -6.83
N ASP A 587 -42.44 -13.25 -7.34
CA ASP A 587 -43.69 -13.23 -8.09
C ASP A 587 -43.48 -13.91 -9.46
N VAL A 588 -44.28 -14.93 -9.76
CA VAL A 588 -44.21 -15.71 -11.00
C VAL A 588 -44.38 -14.81 -12.22
N ALA A 589 -45.22 -13.77 -12.14
CA ALA A 589 -45.43 -12.84 -13.24
C ALA A 589 -44.14 -12.06 -13.60
N SER A 590 -43.26 -11.83 -12.64
CA SER A 590 -42.00 -11.08 -12.85
C SER A 590 -40.98 -11.87 -13.68
N TYR A 591 -41.03 -13.21 -13.66
CA TYR A 591 -40.11 -14.08 -14.39
C TYR A 591 -40.79 -15.03 -15.39
N GLU A 592 -42.09 -14.89 -15.64
CA GLU A 592 -42.84 -15.74 -16.59
C GLU A 592 -42.19 -15.78 -17.98
N ASN A 593 -41.64 -14.65 -18.43
CA ASN A 593 -40.95 -14.52 -19.72
C ASN A 593 -39.61 -15.27 -19.81
N LEU A 594 -39.05 -15.69 -18.66
CA LEU A 594 -37.83 -16.48 -18.57
C LEU A 594 -38.11 -17.99 -18.57
N LEU A 595 -39.36 -18.38 -18.36
CA LEU A 595 -39.75 -19.78 -18.28
C LEU A 595 -39.56 -20.49 -19.63
N PRO A 596 -39.08 -21.75 -19.63
CA PRO A 596 -38.74 -22.45 -20.87
C PRO A 596 -39.90 -22.67 -21.87
N TRP A 597 -41.14 -22.62 -21.38
CA TRP A 597 -42.37 -22.76 -22.17
C TRP A 597 -43.00 -21.43 -22.59
N SER A 598 -42.44 -20.29 -22.16
CA SER A 598 -42.96 -18.98 -22.55
C SER A 598 -42.68 -18.67 -24.02
N GLU A 599 -43.58 -17.93 -24.67
CA GLU A 599 -43.40 -17.52 -26.07
C GLU A 599 -42.12 -16.71 -26.26
N HIS A 600 -41.78 -15.85 -25.29
CA HIS A 600 -40.56 -15.05 -25.28
C HIS A 600 -39.29 -15.89 -25.25
N TYR A 601 -39.24 -16.93 -24.43
CA TYR A 601 -38.10 -17.86 -24.36
C TYR A 601 -37.97 -18.73 -25.62
N VAL A 602 -39.12 -19.14 -26.19
CA VAL A 602 -39.18 -19.95 -27.41
C VAL A 602 -38.72 -19.16 -28.65
N ASN A 603 -39.06 -17.88 -28.73
CA ASN A 603 -38.77 -16.99 -29.87
C ASN A 603 -37.49 -16.13 -29.68
N ARG A 604 -36.58 -16.54 -28.79
CA ARG A 604 -35.36 -15.78 -28.47
C ARG A 604 -34.39 -15.55 -29.63
N ASP A 605 -34.43 -16.39 -30.66
CA ASP A 605 -33.57 -16.29 -31.84
C ASP A 605 -34.15 -15.35 -32.90
N GLY A 606 -35.24 -14.63 -32.59
CA GLY A 606 -35.85 -13.67 -33.50
C GLY A 606 -34.89 -12.52 -33.85
N PRO A 607 -35.00 -11.94 -35.07
CA PRO A 607 -34.08 -10.89 -35.55
C PRO A 607 -34.05 -9.65 -34.64
N ALA A 608 -35.15 -9.34 -33.94
CA ALA A 608 -35.21 -8.26 -32.96
C ALA A 608 -34.43 -8.52 -31.67
N GLN A 609 -34.23 -9.79 -31.28
CA GLN A 609 -33.49 -10.19 -30.07
C GLN A 609 -31.98 -10.39 -30.30
N VAL A 610 -31.58 -10.59 -31.57
CA VAL A 610 -30.17 -10.68 -31.99
C VAL A 610 -29.62 -9.30 -32.42
N ALA A 611 -30.50 -8.32 -32.66
CA ALA A 611 -30.12 -6.95 -33.00
C ALA A 611 -29.18 -6.34 -31.95
N GLY A 612 -28.01 -5.86 -32.39
CA GLY A 612 -27.00 -5.26 -31.51
C GLY A 612 -25.97 -6.23 -30.93
N ARG A 613 -26.01 -7.53 -31.28
CA ARG A 613 -24.91 -8.46 -30.99
C ARG A 613 -23.79 -8.32 -32.02
N ARG A 614 -22.54 -8.51 -31.59
CA ARG A 614 -21.39 -8.49 -32.51
C ARG A 614 -21.39 -9.72 -33.41
N ALA A 615 -20.76 -9.60 -34.57
CA ALA A 615 -20.46 -10.74 -35.43
C ALA A 615 -19.41 -11.65 -34.79
N ARG A 616 -19.40 -12.91 -35.24
CA ARG A 616 -18.40 -13.91 -34.86
C ARG A 616 -16.99 -13.44 -35.25
N ASP A 617 -16.06 -13.51 -34.30
CA ASP A 617 -14.66 -13.20 -34.52
C ASP A 617 -13.88 -14.43 -35.00
N TRP A 618 -12.74 -14.23 -35.67
CA TRP A 618 -11.88 -15.31 -36.12
C TRP A 618 -11.32 -16.15 -34.95
N ALA A 619 -11.23 -15.58 -33.74
CA ALA A 619 -10.80 -16.28 -32.54
C ALA A 619 -11.87 -17.24 -31.98
N GLU A 620 -13.10 -17.20 -32.49
CA GLU A 620 -14.21 -18.04 -32.04
C GLU A 620 -14.37 -19.22 -33.00
N SER A 621 -13.37 -20.10 -33.08
CA SER A 621 -13.35 -21.25 -34.00
C SER A 621 -13.54 -22.58 -33.27
N THR A 622 -14.08 -23.59 -33.97
CA THR A 622 -14.22 -24.95 -33.41
C THR A 622 -12.87 -25.55 -33.02
N ARG A 623 -11.82 -25.21 -33.78
CA ARG A 623 -10.43 -25.62 -33.48
C ARG A 623 -9.97 -25.04 -32.15
N PHE A 624 -10.16 -23.74 -31.92
CA PHE A 624 -9.75 -23.11 -30.66
C PHE A 624 -10.59 -23.57 -29.48
N LEU A 625 -11.89 -23.85 -29.68
CA LEU A 625 -12.72 -24.51 -28.67
C LEU A 625 -12.15 -25.87 -28.24
N GLN A 626 -11.69 -26.69 -29.19
CA GLN A 626 -11.03 -27.97 -28.87
C GLN A 626 -9.75 -27.75 -28.05
N HIS A 627 -8.94 -26.74 -28.42
CA HIS A 627 -7.78 -26.37 -27.60
C HIS A 627 -8.18 -26.00 -26.18
N ILE A 628 -9.23 -25.19 -25.99
CA ILE A 628 -9.75 -24.81 -24.65
C ILE A 628 -10.19 -26.03 -23.84
N LEU A 629 -10.85 -27.00 -24.48
CA LEU A 629 -11.26 -28.24 -23.84
C LEU A 629 -10.05 -29.08 -23.37
N GLU A 630 -8.91 -28.98 -24.03
CA GLU A 630 -7.67 -29.68 -23.68
C GLU A 630 -6.69 -28.84 -22.83
N LEU A 631 -7.07 -27.61 -22.44
CA LEU A 631 -6.20 -26.74 -21.64
C LEU A 631 -5.98 -27.33 -20.25
N ASN A 632 -4.70 -27.37 -19.84
CA ASN A 632 -4.25 -27.65 -18.48
C ASN A 632 -3.21 -26.59 -18.07
N GLU A 633 -2.87 -26.52 -16.78
CA GLU A 633 -1.93 -25.52 -16.25
C GLU A 633 -0.57 -25.56 -16.92
N THR A 634 -0.06 -26.76 -17.23
CA THR A 634 1.24 -26.94 -17.88
C THR A 634 1.25 -26.33 -19.29
N ARG A 635 0.20 -26.59 -20.07
CA ARG A 635 0.07 -26.10 -21.44
C ARG A 635 -0.13 -24.58 -21.49
N ALA A 636 -0.85 -24.01 -20.53
CA ALA A 636 -0.99 -22.55 -20.42
C ALA A 636 0.35 -21.86 -20.17
N ARG A 637 1.21 -22.43 -19.31
CA ARG A 637 2.58 -21.93 -19.08
C ARG A 637 3.46 -22.09 -20.32
N ASP A 638 3.36 -23.23 -21.01
CA ASP A 638 4.11 -23.49 -22.24
C ASP A 638 3.72 -22.50 -23.35
N ASP A 639 2.43 -22.22 -23.52
CA ASP A 639 1.90 -21.26 -24.50
C ASP A 639 2.38 -19.83 -24.21
N ALA A 640 2.43 -19.42 -22.94
CA ALA A 640 2.95 -18.12 -22.52
C ALA A 640 4.47 -18.01 -22.77
N HIS A 641 5.23 -19.07 -22.42
CA HIS A 641 6.67 -19.12 -22.66
C HIS A 641 6.99 -19.10 -24.17
N ALA A 642 6.24 -19.84 -24.99
CA ALA A 642 6.38 -19.85 -26.45
C ALA A 642 6.10 -18.47 -27.08
N ALA A 643 5.22 -17.67 -26.45
CA ALA A 643 4.94 -16.30 -26.86
C ALA A 643 5.91 -15.24 -26.28
N GLY A 644 6.92 -15.66 -25.51
CA GLY A 644 7.91 -14.77 -24.90
C GLY A 644 7.34 -13.90 -23.76
N ILE A 645 6.29 -14.36 -23.09
CA ILE A 645 5.58 -13.63 -22.04
C ILE A 645 6.19 -13.93 -20.67
N SER A 646 6.31 -12.90 -19.82
CA SER A 646 6.79 -13.08 -18.46
C SER A 646 5.79 -13.89 -17.61
N LEU A 647 6.30 -14.66 -16.66
CA LEU A 647 5.46 -15.51 -15.79
C LEU A 647 4.45 -14.67 -14.99
N GLU A 648 4.85 -13.49 -14.52
CA GLU A 648 3.99 -12.56 -13.79
C GLU A 648 2.77 -12.13 -14.63
N VAL A 649 2.96 -11.76 -15.90
CA VAL A 649 1.87 -11.35 -16.78
C VAL A 649 0.97 -12.53 -17.16
N ALA A 650 1.55 -13.72 -17.35
CA ALA A 650 0.79 -14.93 -17.61
C ALA A 650 -0.12 -15.29 -16.43
N GLN A 651 0.40 -15.20 -15.19
CA GLN A 651 -0.38 -15.43 -13.96
C GLN A 651 -1.53 -14.44 -13.83
N LEU A 652 -1.31 -13.14 -14.08
CA LEU A 652 -2.38 -12.14 -14.03
C LEU A 652 -3.55 -12.46 -14.99
N LEU A 653 -3.26 -13.06 -16.15
CA LEU A 653 -4.32 -13.51 -17.07
C LEU A 653 -5.00 -14.78 -16.54
N ASP A 654 -4.23 -15.74 -16.07
CA ASP A 654 -4.73 -17.05 -15.62
C ASP A 654 -5.60 -16.94 -14.35
N ASP A 655 -5.29 -15.99 -13.46
CA ASP A 655 -6.08 -15.69 -12.26
C ASP A 655 -7.51 -15.21 -12.61
N LEU A 656 -7.66 -14.51 -13.73
CA LEU A 656 -8.96 -14.05 -14.22
C LEU A 656 -9.62 -15.09 -15.15
N VAL A 657 -8.84 -15.76 -15.98
CA VAL A 657 -9.31 -16.50 -17.15
C VAL A 657 -9.05 -18.00 -16.98
N SER A 658 -9.91 -18.62 -16.16
CA SER A 658 -9.94 -20.07 -15.96
C SER A 658 -10.46 -20.82 -17.21
N ARG A 659 -10.26 -22.14 -17.26
CA ARG A 659 -10.80 -22.99 -18.33
C ARG A 659 -12.33 -22.93 -18.39
N GLU A 660 -13.00 -22.97 -17.25
CA GLU A 660 -14.47 -22.92 -17.16
C GLU A 660 -15.01 -21.56 -17.60
N TRP A 661 -14.31 -20.49 -17.22
CA TRP A 661 -14.62 -19.15 -17.69
C TRP A 661 -14.46 -19.03 -19.20
N LEU A 662 -13.37 -19.58 -19.79
CA LEU A 662 -13.14 -19.59 -21.24
C LEU A 662 -14.21 -20.34 -22.02
N LEU A 663 -14.67 -21.48 -21.50
CA LEU A 663 -15.71 -22.29 -22.13
C LEU A 663 -17.06 -21.59 -22.20
N THR A 664 -17.27 -20.56 -21.37
CA THR A 664 -18.47 -19.73 -21.33
C THR A 664 -18.17 -18.26 -21.62
N ALA A 665 -17.00 -17.97 -22.20
CA ALA A 665 -16.49 -16.61 -22.34
C ALA A 665 -17.35 -15.79 -23.29
N THR A 666 -17.72 -16.37 -24.44
CA THR A 666 -18.54 -15.71 -25.46
C THR A 666 -19.70 -16.58 -25.89
N GLU A 667 -20.81 -15.94 -26.28
CA GLU A 667 -22.01 -16.62 -26.75
C GLU A 667 -21.74 -17.48 -28.01
N GLU A 668 -20.86 -17.02 -28.90
CA GLU A 668 -20.49 -17.77 -30.11
C GLU A 668 -19.69 -19.04 -29.80
N LEU A 669 -18.83 -19.04 -28.78
CA LEU A 669 -18.16 -20.27 -28.31
C LEU A 669 -19.16 -21.25 -27.70
N CYS A 670 -20.13 -20.76 -26.92
CA CYS A 670 -21.21 -21.59 -26.36
C CYS A 670 -22.07 -22.22 -27.48
N LYS A 671 -22.39 -21.45 -28.53
CA LYS A 671 -23.08 -21.98 -29.72
C LYS A 671 -22.31 -23.10 -30.39
N LEU A 672 -21.00 -22.93 -30.58
CA LEU A 672 -20.15 -23.95 -31.19
C LEU A 672 -20.09 -25.23 -30.34
N LYS A 673 -20.01 -25.08 -29.01
CA LYS A 673 -20.04 -26.22 -28.07
C LYS A 673 -21.31 -27.06 -28.22
N SER A 674 -22.44 -26.42 -28.51
CA SER A 674 -23.74 -27.08 -28.71
C SER A 674 -24.01 -27.44 -30.18
N ASN A 675 -23.01 -27.39 -31.07
CA ASN A 675 -23.16 -27.60 -32.52
C ASN A 675 -24.23 -26.69 -33.16
N GLY A 676 -24.46 -25.50 -32.60
CA GLY A 676 -25.50 -24.56 -33.01
C GLY A 676 -26.92 -24.96 -32.61
N SER A 677 -27.10 -26.12 -31.96
CA SER A 677 -28.40 -26.56 -31.44
C SER A 677 -28.64 -25.94 -30.06
N PHE A 678 -29.73 -25.20 -29.92
CA PHE A 678 -30.15 -24.74 -28.60
C PHE A 678 -30.79 -25.92 -27.85
N ALA A 679 -30.14 -26.38 -26.77
CA ALA A 679 -30.64 -27.46 -25.93
C ALA A 679 -31.90 -26.99 -25.18
N ARG A 680 -33.08 -27.30 -25.71
CA ARG A 680 -34.34 -27.07 -25.02
C ARG A 680 -34.61 -28.23 -24.08
N PRO A 681 -34.99 -27.96 -22.82
CA PRO A 681 -35.56 -28.99 -21.96
C PRO A 681 -36.72 -29.71 -22.65
N SER A 682 -36.86 -31.00 -22.38
CA SER A 682 -38.00 -31.79 -22.83
C SER A 682 -39.28 -31.36 -22.10
N ALA A 683 -40.45 -31.64 -22.71
CA ALA A 683 -41.73 -31.36 -22.07
C ALA A 683 -41.89 -32.07 -20.71
N GLN A 684 -41.33 -33.28 -20.58
CA GLN A 684 -41.34 -34.03 -19.34
C GLN A 684 -40.47 -33.37 -18.26
N GLU A 685 -39.25 -32.93 -18.59
CA GLU A 685 -38.39 -32.23 -17.63
C GLU A 685 -39.01 -30.90 -17.16
N MET A 686 -39.61 -30.15 -18.09
CA MET A 686 -40.33 -28.91 -17.74
C MET A 686 -41.53 -29.15 -16.83
N GLU A 687 -42.29 -30.20 -17.09
CA GLU A 687 -43.43 -30.61 -16.26
C GLU A 687 -42.99 -31.03 -14.86
N THR A 688 -42.00 -31.93 -14.76
CA THR A 688 -41.49 -32.40 -13.47
C THR A 688 -40.95 -31.24 -12.64
N TRP A 689 -40.19 -30.34 -13.26
CA TRP A 689 -39.66 -29.17 -12.58
C TRP A 689 -40.77 -28.23 -12.08
N ALA A 690 -41.79 -27.96 -12.90
CA ALA A 690 -42.88 -27.05 -12.51
C ALA A 690 -43.67 -27.58 -11.30
N ILE A 691 -43.98 -28.87 -11.28
CA ILE A 691 -44.68 -29.53 -10.17
C ILE A 691 -43.80 -29.51 -8.92
N GLN A 692 -42.55 -29.93 -9.03
CA GLN A 692 -41.63 -29.94 -7.90
C GLN A 692 -41.45 -28.53 -7.32
N ARG A 693 -41.21 -27.52 -8.17
CA ARG A 693 -41.04 -26.13 -7.72
C ARG A 693 -42.30 -25.60 -7.05
N SER A 694 -43.49 -25.92 -7.55
CA SER A 694 -44.74 -25.51 -6.89
C SER A 694 -44.89 -26.11 -5.49
N CYS A 695 -44.47 -27.37 -5.29
CA CYS A 695 -44.47 -28.01 -3.96
C CYS A 695 -43.45 -27.36 -3.03
N GLU A 696 -42.25 -27.01 -3.53
CA GLU A 696 -41.24 -26.28 -2.76
C GLU A 696 -41.76 -24.91 -2.29
N MET A 697 -42.42 -24.15 -3.17
CA MET A 697 -43.00 -22.84 -2.83
C MET A 697 -44.05 -22.93 -1.71
N ASP A 698 -44.87 -23.98 -1.72
CA ASP A 698 -45.82 -24.26 -0.63
C ASP A 698 -45.11 -24.73 0.64
N ASN A 699 -44.20 -25.71 0.55
CA ASN A 699 -43.51 -26.29 1.71
C ASN A 699 -42.66 -25.26 2.48
N PHE A 700 -41.99 -24.34 1.78
CA PHE A 700 -41.10 -23.35 2.42
C PHE A 700 -41.84 -22.09 2.89
N MET A 701 -42.81 -21.59 2.12
CA MET A 701 -43.43 -20.28 2.36
C MET A 701 -44.95 -20.33 2.62
N GLY A 702 -45.60 -21.47 2.38
CA GLY A 702 -47.07 -21.58 2.37
C GLY A 702 -47.72 -20.77 1.25
N SER A 703 -46.98 -20.43 0.18
CA SER A 703 -47.47 -19.58 -0.91
C SER A 703 -48.21 -20.39 -1.98
N LEU A 704 -49.40 -20.87 -1.63
CA LEU A 704 -50.28 -21.60 -2.57
C LEU A 704 -50.67 -20.76 -3.79
N GLY A 705 -50.78 -19.43 -3.63
CA GLY A 705 -51.08 -18.52 -4.75
C GLY A 705 -49.98 -18.53 -5.82
N SER A 706 -48.72 -18.38 -5.41
CA SER A 706 -47.58 -18.41 -6.33
C SER A 706 -47.36 -19.80 -6.93
N ALA A 707 -47.56 -20.87 -6.14
CA ALA A 707 -47.53 -22.24 -6.64
C ALA A 707 -48.58 -22.48 -7.74
N ARG A 708 -49.82 -22.00 -7.52
CA ARG A 708 -50.90 -22.03 -8.52
C ARG A 708 -50.53 -21.24 -9.77
N ASP A 709 -50.01 -20.02 -9.63
CA ASP A 709 -49.65 -19.17 -10.78
C ASP A 709 -48.59 -19.84 -11.67
N LEU A 710 -47.61 -20.51 -11.07
CA LEU A 710 -46.59 -21.27 -11.80
C LEU A 710 -47.20 -22.45 -12.58
N LEU A 711 -48.06 -23.24 -11.91
CA LEU A 711 -48.74 -24.38 -12.55
C LEU A 711 -49.71 -23.93 -13.64
N ASP A 712 -50.42 -22.82 -13.45
CA ASP A 712 -51.30 -22.23 -14.46
C ASP A 712 -50.50 -21.76 -15.68
N SER A 713 -49.33 -21.15 -15.48
CA SER A 713 -48.44 -20.77 -16.57
C SER A 713 -47.90 -21.99 -17.32
N ALA A 714 -47.43 -23.02 -16.60
CA ALA A 714 -46.94 -24.26 -17.18
C ALA A 714 -48.03 -25.02 -17.95
N SER A 715 -49.24 -25.10 -17.40
CA SER A 715 -50.41 -25.73 -18.03
C SER A 715 -50.82 -25.04 -19.33
N ARG A 716 -50.80 -23.69 -19.37
CA ARG A 716 -51.05 -22.90 -20.59
C ARG A 716 -50.01 -23.16 -21.68
N GLY A 717 -48.73 -23.24 -21.29
CA GLY A 717 -47.60 -23.41 -22.21
C GLY A 717 -47.43 -24.85 -22.74
N LEU A 718 -47.38 -25.84 -21.85
CA LEU A 718 -47.03 -27.23 -22.16
C LEU A 718 -48.25 -28.09 -22.51
N ARG A 719 -49.43 -27.74 -21.98
CA ARG A 719 -50.72 -28.37 -22.30
C ARG A 719 -50.81 -29.88 -22.02
N THR A 720 -49.98 -30.43 -21.15
CA THR A 720 -50.04 -31.84 -20.70
C THR A 720 -51.25 -32.08 -19.79
N SER A 721 -51.70 -33.33 -19.69
CA SER A 721 -52.89 -33.68 -18.87
C SER A 721 -52.62 -33.55 -17.38
N THR A 722 -51.45 -34.03 -16.93
CA THR A 722 -50.95 -33.96 -15.56
C THR A 722 -50.85 -32.52 -15.05
N LEU A 723 -50.26 -31.59 -15.80
CA LEU A 723 -50.20 -30.18 -15.40
C LEU A 723 -51.57 -29.51 -15.35
N ARG A 724 -52.50 -29.88 -16.24
CA ARG A 724 -53.87 -29.36 -16.17
C ARG A 724 -54.58 -29.83 -14.91
N GLU A 725 -54.40 -31.11 -14.55
CA GLU A 725 -54.94 -31.66 -13.31
C GLU A 725 -54.33 -30.96 -12.09
N CYS A 726 -53.00 -30.87 -12.00
CA CYS A 726 -52.30 -30.17 -10.92
C CYS A 726 -52.73 -28.69 -10.80
N ALA A 727 -52.85 -27.97 -11.91
CA ALA A 727 -53.27 -26.56 -11.91
C ALA A 727 -54.71 -26.38 -11.40
N ILE A 728 -55.65 -27.22 -11.86
CA ILE A 728 -57.05 -27.18 -11.40
C ILE A 728 -57.13 -27.51 -9.90
N VAL A 729 -56.50 -28.62 -9.49
CA VAL A 729 -56.53 -29.12 -8.11
C VAL A 729 -55.89 -28.09 -7.16
N SER A 730 -54.78 -27.47 -7.55
CA SER A 730 -54.13 -26.38 -6.78
C SER A 730 -55.00 -25.14 -6.68
N SER A 731 -55.67 -24.74 -7.77
CA SER A 731 -56.58 -23.58 -7.76
C SER A 731 -57.76 -23.79 -6.81
N ILE A 732 -58.30 -25.01 -6.73
CA ILE A 732 -59.41 -25.32 -5.82
C ILE A 732 -58.93 -25.27 -4.37
N LEU A 733 -57.74 -25.82 -4.07
CA LEU A 733 -57.14 -25.76 -2.73
C LEU A 733 -56.84 -24.32 -2.30
N GLU A 734 -56.21 -23.52 -3.16
CA GLU A 734 -55.94 -22.10 -2.91
C GLU A 734 -57.24 -21.34 -2.60
N SER A 735 -58.29 -21.56 -3.40
CA SER A 735 -59.59 -20.92 -3.18
C SER A 735 -60.23 -21.34 -1.85
N ALA A 736 -60.04 -22.58 -1.40
CA ALA A 736 -60.48 -23.02 -0.08
C ALA A 736 -59.68 -22.34 1.05
N VAL A 737 -58.36 -22.29 0.92
CA VAL A 737 -57.48 -21.66 1.92
C VAL A 737 -57.73 -20.16 2.03
N ARG A 738 -57.97 -19.47 0.91
CA ARG A 738 -58.30 -18.04 0.90
C ARG A 738 -59.58 -17.72 1.65
N VAL A 739 -60.63 -18.53 1.48
CA VAL A 739 -61.90 -18.38 2.22
C VAL A 739 -61.70 -18.56 3.74
N ILE A 740 -60.80 -19.45 4.15
CA ILE A 740 -60.49 -19.70 5.57
C ILE A 740 -59.71 -18.52 6.17
N PHE A 741 -58.76 -17.98 5.40
CA PHE A 741 -57.94 -16.83 5.79
C PHE A 741 -58.78 -15.55 5.92
N ASP A 742 -59.65 -15.25 4.95
CA ASP A 742 -60.50 -14.06 4.95
C ASP A 742 -61.49 -14.01 6.13
N LEU A 743 -61.82 -15.17 6.71
CA LEU A 743 -62.76 -15.31 7.82
C LEU A 743 -62.08 -15.47 9.19
N ASP A 744 -60.75 -15.30 9.27
CA ASP A 744 -59.91 -15.32 10.50
C ASP A 744 -60.24 -16.49 11.46
N SER A 745 -60.53 -17.66 10.89
CA SER A 745 -61.03 -18.81 11.64
C SER A 745 -59.97 -19.53 12.50
N GLY A 746 -58.72 -19.04 12.52
CA GLY A 746 -57.59 -19.60 13.28
C GLY A 746 -57.16 -21.02 12.88
N ARG A 747 -57.83 -21.64 11.89
CA ARG A 747 -57.51 -22.96 11.35
C ARG A 747 -56.61 -22.83 10.13
N MET A 748 -55.59 -23.68 10.05
CA MET A 748 -54.67 -23.76 8.90
C MET A 748 -54.90 -25.08 8.16
N CYS A 749 -54.69 -25.09 6.85
CA CYS A 749 -54.55 -26.33 6.10
C CYS A 749 -53.36 -27.11 6.66
N GLN A 750 -53.57 -28.34 7.11
CA GLN A 750 -52.52 -29.19 7.68
C GLN A 750 -51.82 -30.07 6.65
N MET A 751 -52.32 -30.09 5.41
CA MET A 751 -51.79 -30.89 4.31
C MET A 751 -51.00 -29.99 3.36
N SER A 752 -49.80 -30.43 2.96
CA SER A 752 -49.00 -29.74 1.96
C SER A 752 -49.55 -29.98 0.55
N LEU A 753 -49.14 -29.15 -0.42
CA LEU A 753 -49.51 -29.32 -1.82
C LEU A 753 -49.01 -30.67 -2.39
N GLU A 754 -47.85 -31.14 -1.92
CA GLU A 754 -47.27 -32.43 -2.31
C GLU A 754 -48.14 -33.60 -1.85
N GLU A 755 -48.50 -33.62 -0.56
CA GLU A 755 -49.44 -34.61 -0.01
C GLU A 755 -50.80 -34.52 -0.70
N TYR A 756 -51.25 -33.29 -0.99
CA TYR A 756 -52.52 -33.06 -1.67
C TYR A 756 -52.51 -33.57 -3.11
N PHE A 757 -51.39 -33.56 -3.83
CA PHE A 757 -51.32 -34.16 -5.17
C PHE A 757 -51.41 -35.68 -5.12
N GLU A 758 -50.74 -36.32 -4.17
CA GLU A 758 -50.70 -37.78 -4.01
C GLU A 758 -52.01 -38.37 -3.47
N SER A 759 -52.80 -37.58 -2.74
CA SER A 759 -54.08 -38.01 -2.16
C SER A 759 -55.15 -38.41 -3.18
N ASP A 760 -55.99 -39.36 -2.77
CA ASP A 760 -57.17 -39.75 -3.57
C ASP A 760 -58.26 -38.66 -3.53
N ALA A 761 -59.28 -38.80 -4.40
CA ALA A 761 -60.36 -37.81 -4.50
C ALA A 761 -61.14 -37.66 -3.18
N PHE A 762 -61.29 -38.73 -2.39
CA PHE A 762 -62.02 -38.72 -1.13
C PHE A 762 -61.22 -38.05 -0.01
N GLU A 763 -59.91 -38.26 0.04
CA GLU A 763 -58.98 -37.58 0.95
C GLU A 763 -58.95 -36.09 0.64
N LYS A 764 -58.84 -35.70 -0.64
CA LYS A 764 -58.92 -34.31 -1.09
C LYS A 764 -60.22 -33.63 -0.63
N LEU A 765 -61.36 -34.33 -0.75
CA LEU A 765 -62.67 -33.86 -0.27
C LEU A 765 -62.70 -33.77 1.26
N SER A 766 -62.14 -34.75 1.96
CA SER A 766 -62.09 -34.81 3.42
C SER A 766 -61.30 -33.64 3.99
N VAL A 767 -60.17 -33.28 3.37
CA VAL A 767 -59.36 -32.12 3.73
C VAL A 767 -60.18 -30.83 3.60
N MET A 768 -60.89 -30.62 2.48
CA MET A 768 -61.74 -29.44 2.30
C MET A 768 -62.90 -29.39 3.32
N LEU A 769 -63.52 -30.53 3.60
CA LEU A 769 -64.63 -30.60 4.55
C LEU A 769 -64.18 -30.41 6.00
N SER A 770 -62.95 -30.81 6.34
CA SER A 770 -62.36 -30.54 7.67
C SER A 770 -62.21 -29.04 7.97
N MET A 771 -62.16 -28.22 6.91
CA MET A 771 -62.07 -26.76 6.98
C MET A 771 -63.44 -26.08 7.12
N VAL A 772 -64.54 -26.81 6.89
CA VAL A 772 -65.90 -26.24 6.94
C VAL A 772 -66.34 -25.98 8.37
N THR A 773 -66.86 -24.78 8.60
CA THR A 773 -67.43 -24.30 9.86
C THR A 773 -68.79 -23.66 9.58
N SER A 774 -69.58 -23.40 10.63
CA SER A 774 -70.86 -22.67 10.48
C SER A 774 -70.70 -21.28 9.85
N GLU A 775 -69.52 -20.68 9.94
CA GLU A 775 -69.25 -19.31 9.49
C GLU A 775 -68.80 -19.26 8.01
N ASN A 776 -68.07 -20.28 7.53
CA ASN A 776 -67.54 -20.32 6.16
C ASN A 776 -68.29 -21.26 5.20
N MET A 777 -69.23 -22.08 5.71
CA MET A 777 -69.97 -23.10 4.93
C MET A 777 -70.68 -22.50 3.70
N ALA A 778 -71.19 -21.28 3.81
CA ALA A 778 -71.88 -20.58 2.73
C ALA A 778 -70.96 -20.19 1.56
N GLN A 779 -69.63 -20.22 1.75
CA GLN A 779 -68.64 -19.92 0.71
C GLN A 779 -67.88 -21.19 0.26
N LEU A 780 -67.48 -22.07 1.20
CA LEU A 780 -66.72 -23.30 0.89
C LEU A 780 -67.55 -24.35 0.12
N LEU A 781 -68.80 -24.61 0.54
CA LEU A 781 -69.65 -25.62 -0.10
C LEU A 781 -70.04 -25.25 -1.55
N PRO A 782 -70.56 -24.03 -1.85
CA PRO A 782 -70.93 -23.68 -3.22
C PRO A 782 -69.75 -23.26 -4.09
N GLY A 783 -68.54 -23.09 -3.54
CA GLY A 783 -67.32 -22.76 -4.27
C GLY A 783 -66.37 -23.97 -4.36
N PRO A 784 -65.24 -23.98 -3.62
CA PRO A 784 -64.19 -24.99 -3.74
C PRO A 784 -64.67 -26.45 -3.68
N VAL A 785 -65.57 -26.80 -2.75
CA VAL A 785 -66.08 -28.18 -2.62
C VAL A 785 -66.88 -28.59 -3.86
N ARG A 786 -67.75 -27.71 -4.36
CA ARG A 786 -68.50 -27.96 -5.59
C ARG A 786 -67.56 -28.10 -6.79
N ASP A 787 -66.52 -27.27 -6.84
CA ASP A 787 -65.59 -27.26 -7.96
C ASP A 787 -64.72 -28.54 -7.98
N LEU A 788 -64.32 -29.07 -6.81
CA LEU A 788 -63.70 -30.39 -6.68
C LEU A 788 -64.63 -31.51 -7.15
N LEU A 789 -65.88 -31.54 -6.68
CA LEU A 789 -66.84 -32.57 -7.06
C LEU A 789 -67.16 -32.51 -8.56
N ASN A 790 -67.26 -31.32 -9.14
CA ASN A 790 -67.44 -31.14 -10.58
C ASN A 790 -66.22 -31.63 -11.37
N HIS A 791 -65.00 -31.37 -10.89
CA HIS A 791 -63.77 -31.84 -11.51
C HIS A 791 -63.73 -33.38 -11.53
N VAL A 792 -63.95 -34.04 -10.38
CA VAL A 792 -63.98 -35.51 -10.26
C VAL A 792 -65.11 -36.12 -11.11
N ARG A 793 -66.26 -35.45 -11.20
CA ARG A 793 -67.36 -35.90 -12.06
C ARG A 793 -67.00 -35.92 -13.54
N VAL A 794 -66.11 -35.03 -13.98
CA VAL A 794 -65.75 -34.82 -15.39
C VAL A 794 -64.42 -35.50 -15.76
N SER A 795 -63.59 -35.87 -14.79
CA SER A 795 -62.26 -36.47 -15.01
C SER A 795 -62.30 -37.90 -15.55
N SER A 796 -63.37 -38.67 -15.29
CA SER A 796 -63.53 -40.04 -15.79
C SER A 796 -64.99 -40.41 -16.06
N GLU A 797 -65.23 -41.44 -16.88
CA GLU A 797 -66.59 -41.93 -17.16
C GLU A 797 -67.30 -42.47 -15.90
N GLU A 798 -66.53 -42.97 -14.93
CA GLU A 798 -67.01 -43.42 -13.61
C GLU A 798 -67.14 -42.27 -12.60
N GLY A 799 -66.75 -41.04 -12.97
CA GLY A 799 -66.76 -39.85 -12.11
C GLY A 799 -68.09 -39.60 -11.37
N PRO A 800 -69.27 -39.74 -12.00
CA PRO A 800 -70.56 -39.58 -11.30
C PRO A 800 -70.82 -40.63 -10.21
N GLU A 801 -70.34 -41.86 -10.39
CA GLU A 801 -70.43 -42.92 -9.37
C GLU A 801 -69.44 -42.66 -8.24
N ILE A 802 -68.20 -42.27 -8.56
CA ILE A 802 -67.16 -41.90 -7.59
C ILE A 802 -67.64 -40.73 -6.70
N VAL A 803 -68.23 -39.69 -7.29
CA VAL A 803 -68.80 -38.56 -6.53
C VAL A 803 -69.94 -39.01 -5.61
N ARG A 804 -70.79 -39.95 -6.07
CA ARG A 804 -71.88 -40.49 -5.26
C ARG A 804 -71.33 -41.29 -4.07
N GLU A 805 -70.34 -42.14 -4.30
CA GLU A 805 -69.68 -42.93 -3.25
C GLU A 805 -68.96 -42.03 -2.24
N MET A 806 -68.26 -40.99 -2.70
CA MET A 806 -67.59 -40.01 -1.85
C MET A 806 -68.59 -39.28 -0.92
N LEU A 807 -69.71 -38.80 -1.48
CA LEU A 807 -70.76 -38.13 -0.70
C LEU A 807 -71.46 -39.10 0.26
N GLN A 808 -71.74 -40.33 -0.15
CA GLN A 808 -72.32 -41.36 0.72
C GLN A 808 -71.38 -41.69 1.88
N ARG A 809 -70.09 -41.90 1.60
CA ARG A 809 -69.06 -42.18 2.60
C ARG A 809 -68.91 -41.03 3.60
N TRP A 810 -68.99 -39.78 3.14
CA TRP A 810 -68.98 -38.62 4.01
C TRP A 810 -70.23 -38.51 4.88
N ILE A 811 -71.43 -38.63 4.30
CA ILE A 811 -72.71 -38.55 5.04
C ILE A 811 -72.78 -39.63 6.12
N LEU A 812 -72.38 -40.86 5.79
CA LEU A 812 -72.36 -41.98 6.74
C LEU A 812 -71.33 -41.76 7.85
N GLY A 813 -70.13 -41.26 7.54
CA GLY A 813 -69.12 -40.93 8.54
C GLY A 813 -69.50 -39.76 9.46
N ALA A 814 -70.21 -38.75 8.94
CA ALA A 814 -70.72 -37.61 9.71
C ALA A 814 -71.93 -37.99 10.61
N MET A 815 -72.57 -39.15 10.39
CA MET A 815 -73.63 -39.67 11.27
C MET A 815 -73.07 -40.52 12.42
N GLU A 816 -71.81 -40.97 12.35
CA GLU A 816 -71.12 -41.73 13.40
C GLU A 816 -70.33 -40.85 14.40
N THR A 817 -70.13 -39.57 14.09
CA THR A 817 -69.48 -38.53 14.92
C THR A 817 -70.49 -37.51 15.40
#